data_AF-A0A094HYW6-F1
#
_entry.id   AF-A0A094HYW6-F1
#
_cell.length_a   1.000
_cell.length_b   1.000
_cell.length_c   1.000
_cell.angle_alpha   90.00
_cell.angle_beta   90.00
_cell.angle_gamma   90.00
#
_symmetry.space_group_name_H-M   'P 1'
#
loop_
_entity.id
_entity.type
_entity.pdbx_description
1 polymer ?
#
loop_
_entity_poly.entity_id
_entity_poly.type
_entity_poly.pdbx_seq_one_letter_code
_entity_poly.pdbx_strand_id
1 'polypeptide(L)'
;MRLLRCVAAALVSASFSHIAQAHSVKRAPLSYLSIVDEPVIHTPSHHVHAYSSFDLSFHLHDRQQYIKLTLAPNDDVIAEGATVNYVGADGQVREVELIERSDHRVFKGHAWVRTHEGTQWTHAGWARVVIHRDGVDPLFEGAFRIDGNHHHIHPRNSYIATKHELDPYVEDDREDLMIVWRDSDITPDEPNRGELKRDLNTGSCLSDDLTFNLMPEHPVYSQVYSQSTILRKGESFWGSISSGSIFGRDIDATGNLPGNGAAVNLLNSIGNPAGCPTSRKVALVGIATDCTYTAFFNSTSSVRSNIITQMNSASVLYEESFNISLGIQNLTITDAACPGVSQVNTPWNRDCNSGLEIQDRLNLFSAWRGASPDTNAYWTLLTTCNTGSAVGLAWLGQACVNTAQASTQSGSNDTVSGANVVVKTDTEWLVIAHEVGHTFGAVHDCDSTTCADGKTVAAQQCCPLSADTCPAGGKYIMNPSTSPGITNFSPCSIGNICSAIGGHAETASSRWAKTAIVAVCPGAATIHAATPQPANSRPRTTPSATPRTRTAVSQPANSPPPAQSAAPQPAPAIRRKRAREPRRRVQRTRTRTKARAAVPPARASLAQADSARREINSVRPLWGRSTTSAATTGASSSARRTRRSIIVRG
;
A
#
# COMPACT_ATOMS: atom_id res chain seq x y z
N MET A 1 -42.72 -46.63 12.40
CA MET A 1 -41.47 -46.63 11.60
C MET A 1 -41.16 -45.31 10.87
N ARG A 2 -42.12 -44.51 10.37
CA ARG A 2 -41.76 -43.24 9.68
C ARG A 2 -41.23 -42.13 10.60
N LEU A 3 -41.77 -41.95 11.82
CA LEU A 3 -41.29 -40.91 12.75
C LEU A 3 -39.82 -41.06 13.19
N LEU A 4 -39.33 -42.28 13.45
CA LEU A 4 -37.92 -42.47 13.85
C LEU A 4 -36.92 -42.05 12.76
N ARG A 5 -37.30 -42.12 11.48
CA ARG A 5 -36.43 -41.67 10.37
C ARG A 5 -36.31 -40.15 10.29
N CYS A 6 -37.34 -39.41 10.71
CA CYS A 6 -37.29 -37.94 10.73
C CYS A 6 -36.42 -37.40 11.88
N VAL A 7 -36.46 -38.04 13.06
CA VAL A 7 -35.63 -37.64 14.21
C VAL A 7 -34.14 -37.94 13.96
N ALA A 8 -33.83 -39.06 13.31
CA ALA A 8 -32.46 -39.39 12.92
C ALA A 8 -31.87 -38.38 11.91
N ALA A 9 -32.67 -37.94 10.92
CA ALA A 9 -32.23 -36.93 9.96
C ALA A 9 -31.93 -35.58 10.64
N ALA A 10 -32.82 -35.13 11.54
CA ALA A 10 -32.67 -33.86 12.25
C ALA A 10 -31.41 -33.80 13.14
N LEU A 11 -31.06 -34.92 13.80
CA LEU A 11 -29.87 -35.00 14.66
C LEU A 11 -28.55 -35.04 13.87
N VAL A 12 -28.54 -35.61 12.67
CA VAL A 12 -27.36 -35.58 11.78
C VAL A 12 -27.16 -34.19 11.18
N SER A 13 -28.22 -33.49 10.78
CA SER A 13 -28.11 -32.09 10.32
C SER A 13 -27.68 -31.11 11.41
N ALA A 14 -27.92 -31.41 12.69
CA ALA A 14 -27.51 -30.58 13.82
C ALA A 14 -26.05 -30.80 14.27
N SER A 15 -25.38 -31.84 13.77
CA SER A 15 -23.99 -32.20 14.14
C SER A 15 -22.95 -31.90 13.06
N PHE A 16 -23.38 -31.43 11.88
CA PHE A 16 -22.53 -30.82 10.84
C PHE A 16 -22.71 -29.30 10.71
N SER A 17 -23.10 -28.64 11.80
CA SER A 17 -22.76 -27.24 12.00
C SER A 17 -21.25 -27.15 12.15
N HIS A 18 -20.52 -27.11 11.03
CA HIS A 18 -19.16 -26.61 11.02
C HIS A 18 -19.24 -25.22 11.66
N ILE A 19 -18.66 -25.10 12.86
CA ILE A 19 -18.30 -23.80 13.40
C ILE A 19 -17.29 -23.29 12.38
N ALA A 20 -17.75 -22.42 11.49
CA ALA A 20 -16.87 -21.56 10.74
C ALA A 20 -16.12 -20.75 11.80
N GLN A 21 -14.94 -21.23 12.19
CA GLN A 21 -14.05 -20.44 13.01
C GLN A 21 -13.66 -19.27 12.12
N ALA A 22 -14.31 -18.13 12.35
CA ALA A 22 -13.94 -16.86 11.78
C ALA A 22 -12.57 -16.49 12.34
N HIS A 23 -11.53 -17.10 11.77
CA HIS A 23 -10.15 -16.84 12.12
C HIS A 23 -9.82 -15.46 11.60
N SER A 24 -9.64 -14.54 12.55
CA SER A 24 -9.35 -13.15 12.29
C SER A 24 -8.00 -13.00 11.62
N VAL A 25 -7.96 -12.44 10.41
CA VAL A 25 -6.72 -12.13 9.68
C VAL A 25 -6.14 -10.82 10.19
N LYS A 26 -5.69 -10.85 11.45
CA LYS A 26 -5.06 -9.73 12.13
C LYS A 26 -3.66 -10.15 12.52
N ARG A 27 -2.70 -9.24 12.35
CA ARG A 27 -1.33 -9.37 12.85
C ARG A 27 -1.31 -9.79 14.33
N ALA A 28 -0.18 -10.36 14.74
CA ALA A 28 0.13 -10.64 16.15
C ALA A 28 -0.05 -9.37 17.02
N PRO A 29 -0.41 -9.53 18.31
CA PRO A 29 -0.75 -8.41 19.19
C PRO A 29 0.37 -7.37 19.28
N LEU A 30 0.00 -6.11 19.49
CA LEU A 30 0.96 -5.09 19.87
C LEU A 30 1.30 -5.18 21.36
N SER A 31 2.57 -4.99 21.68
CA SER A 31 3.09 -4.83 23.05
C SER A 31 2.95 -3.41 23.58
N TYR A 32 2.85 -2.42 22.69
CA TYR A 32 2.90 -1.00 23.03
C TYR A 32 2.12 -0.15 22.02
N LEU A 33 1.54 0.96 22.50
CA LEU A 33 0.94 2.02 21.70
C LEU A 33 1.47 3.38 22.17
N SER A 34 1.63 4.31 21.24
CA SER A 34 1.87 5.72 21.52
C SER A 34 0.70 6.58 21.03
N ILE A 35 0.60 7.78 21.60
CA ILE A 35 -0.34 8.82 21.18
C ILE A 35 0.48 9.98 20.61
N VAL A 36 0.00 10.59 19.53
CA VAL A 36 0.58 11.85 19.01
C VAL A 36 0.27 12.98 20.00
N ASP A 37 1.31 13.51 20.65
CA ASP A 37 1.21 14.64 21.59
C ASP A 37 1.75 15.93 20.96
N GLU A 38 1.11 17.06 21.28
CA GLU A 38 1.34 18.41 20.72
C GLU A 38 1.71 18.46 19.22
N PRO A 39 0.83 18.01 18.29
CA PRO A 39 1.08 18.11 16.87
C PRO A 39 0.93 19.54 16.35
N VAL A 40 1.98 20.07 15.71
CA VAL A 40 2.05 21.45 15.21
C VAL A 40 2.47 21.47 13.74
N ILE A 41 1.62 22.05 12.90
CA ILE A 41 1.92 22.42 11.51
C ILE A 41 2.67 23.77 11.51
N HIS A 42 3.90 23.79 10.99
CA HIS A 42 4.76 24.99 10.94
C HIS A 42 4.50 25.82 9.69
N THR A 43 3.32 26.42 9.62
CA THR A 43 3.01 27.52 8.69
C THR A 43 2.55 28.75 9.49
N PRO A 44 2.62 29.99 8.94
CA PRO A 44 2.22 31.20 9.68
C PRO A 44 0.77 31.24 10.17
N SER A 45 -0.08 30.35 9.68
CA SER A 45 -1.50 30.20 10.04
C SER A 45 -1.84 28.82 10.58
N HIS A 46 -0.89 27.90 10.69
CA HIS A 46 -1.09 26.45 10.92
C HIS A 46 -1.97 25.72 9.87
N HIS A 47 -2.40 26.42 8.82
CA HIS A 47 -3.20 25.86 7.72
C HIS A 47 -2.33 25.42 6.54
N VAL A 48 -2.80 24.41 5.81
CA VAL A 48 -2.15 23.83 4.61
C VAL A 48 -3.18 23.41 3.55
N HIS A 49 -2.80 23.60 2.29
CA HIS A 49 -3.53 23.14 1.10
C HIS A 49 -2.71 22.10 0.33
N ALA A 50 -3.31 21.49 -0.70
CA ALA A 50 -2.72 20.41 -1.50
C ALA A 50 -1.30 20.67 -2.07
N TYR A 51 -0.87 21.93 -2.17
CA TYR A 51 0.41 22.37 -2.75
C TYR A 51 1.34 23.05 -1.72
N SER A 52 1.04 22.95 -0.41
CA SER A 52 1.90 23.51 0.64
C SER A 52 3.11 22.62 0.93
N SER A 53 4.27 23.23 1.18
CA SER A 53 5.43 22.56 1.80
C SER A 53 5.63 23.13 3.21
N PHE A 54 5.82 22.27 4.21
CA PHE A 54 5.83 22.64 5.62
C PHE A 54 6.56 21.61 6.48
N ASP A 55 6.95 22.02 7.69
CA ASP A 55 7.34 21.08 8.74
C ASP A 55 6.11 20.73 9.61
N LEU A 56 5.98 19.49 10.03
CA LEU A 56 5.00 19.00 11.01
C LEU A 56 5.78 18.38 12.17
N SER A 57 5.65 18.91 13.39
CA SER A 57 6.30 18.35 14.58
C SER A 57 5.30 17.79 15.57
N PHE A 58 5.66 16.74 16.28
CA PHE A 58 4.88 16.17 17.38
C PHE A 58 5.79 15.39 18.34
N HIS A 59 5.21 14.88 19.40
CA HIS A 59 5.88 14.08 20.42
C HIS A 59 5.28 12.68 20.47
N LEU A 60 6.13 11.70 20.77
CA LEU A 60 5.75 10.32 21.06
C LEU A 60 6.35 9.91 22.40
N HIS A 61 5.85 8.79 22.94
CA HIS A 61 6.33 8.17 24.16
C HIS A 61 6.37 9.17 25.34
N ASP A 62 5.25 9.84 25.64
CA ASP A 62 5.15 10.82 26.74
C ASP A 62 6.30 11.87 26.73
N ARG A 63 6.52 12.46 25.55
CA ARG A 63 7.56 13.46 25.25
C ARG A 63 9.01 12.98 25.41
N GLN A 64 9.24 11.66 25.49
CA GLN A 64 10.58 11.09 25.44
C GLN A 64 11.16 11.06 24.01
N GLN A 65 10.34 11.21 22.97
CA GLN A 65 10.80 11.29 21.58
C GLN A 65 10.14 12.45 20.83
N TYR A 66 10.98 13.28 20.20
CA TYR A 66 10.55 14.44 19.41
C TYR A 66 10.66 14.11 17.92
N ILE A 67 9.55 14.21 17.21
CA ILE A 67 9.46 13.92 15.77
C ILE A 67 9.25 15.23 15.00
N LYS A 68 9.91 15.35 13.85
CA LYS A 68 9.61 16.37 12.84
C LYS A 68 9.58 15.73 11.46
N LEU A 69 8.49 15.93 10.74
CA LEU A 69 8.32 15.52 9.36
C LEU A 69 8.45 16.76 8.48
N THR A 70 9.44 16.79 7.58
CA THR A 70 9.55 17.85 6.55
C THR A 70 8.81 17.36 5.33
N LEU A 71 7.70 18.00 4.99
CA LEU A 71 6.69 17.53 4.03
C LEU A 71 6.58 18.46 2.81
N ALA A 72 6.40 17.84 1.66
CA ALA A 72 6.12 18.48 0.37
C ALA A 72 4.96 17.75 -0.32
N PRO A 73 4.25 18.40 -1.27
CA PRO A 73 3.18 17.77 -2.04
C PRO A 73 3.61 16.46 -2.69
N ASN A 74 2.76 15.41 -2.62
CA ASN A 74 2.96 14.22 -3.44
C ASN A 74 2.05 14.29 -4.68
N ASP A 75 2.57 14.82 -5.77
CA ASP A 75 1.82 14.97 -7.03
C ASP A 75 1.78 13.69 -7.88
N ASP A 76 2.54 12.65 -7.52
CA ASP A 76 2.59 11.40 -8.28
C ASP A 76 1.45 10.42 -7.94
N VAL A 77 0.80 10.58 -6.77
CA VAL A 77 -0.14 9.58 -6.20
C VAL A 77 -1.55 9.65 -6.79
N ILE A 78 -1.94 10.80 -7.33
CA ILE A 78 -3.20 11.00 -8.05
C ILE A 78 -2.80 11.45 -9.46
N ALA A 79 -3.12 10.64 -10.46
CA ALA A 79 -2.77 10.96 -11.84
C ALA A 79 -3.58 12.16 -12.36
N GLU A 80 -3.00 12.91 -13.30
CA GLU A 80 -3.74 13.92 -14.04
C GLU A 80 -4.88 13.24 -14.82
N GLY A 81 -6.09 13.75 -14.66
CA GLY A 81 -7.28 13.16 -15.28
C GLY A 81 -7.86 11.94 -14.54
N ALA A 82 -7.38 11.60 -13.32
CA ALA A 82 -7.86 10.44 -12.58
C ALA A 82 -9.36 10.53 -12.24
N THR A 83 -10.08 9.42 -12.36
CA THR A 83 -11.55 9.39 -12.19
C THR A 83 -12.02 8.43 -11.09
N VAL A 84 -13.22 8.67 -10.56
CA VAL A 84 -13.94 7.74 -9.68
C VAL A 84 -15.28 7.37 -10.30
N ASN A 85 -15.49 6.08 -10.53
CA ASN A 85 -16.78 5.52 -10.91
C ASN A 85 -17.49 5.02 -9.64
N TYR A 86 -18.66 5.59 -9.33
CA TYR A 86 -19.53 5.06 -8.29
C TYR A 86 -20.50 4.06 -8.88
N VAL A 87 -20.45 2.82 -8.38
CA VAL A 87 -21.18 1.68 -8.96
C VAL A 87 -22.27 1.21 -7.98
N GLY A 88 -23.49 1.08 -8.47
CA GLY A 88 -24.60 0.57 -7.67
C GLY A 88 -24.52 -0.93 -7.37
N ALA A 89 -25.36 -1.39 -6.44
CA ALA A 89 -25.55 -2.81 -6.16
C ALA A 89 -26.03 -3.63 -7.39
N ASP A 90 -26.56 -2.96 -8.43
CA ASP A 90 -26.93 -3.52 -9.73
C ASP A 90 -25.77 -3.60 -10.75
N GLY A 91 -24.54 -3.26 -10.32
CA GLY A 91 -23.35 -3.20 -11.17
C GLY A 91 -23.37 -2.08 -12.20
N GLN A 92 -24.31 -1.12 -12.13
CA GLN A 92 -24.36 0.02 -13.03
C GLN A 92 -23.58 1.20 -12.46
N VAL A 93 -22.83 1.90 -13.32
CA VAL A 93 -22.20 3.18 -12.96
C VAL A 93 -23.30 4.22 -12.78
N ARG A 94 -23.42 4.77 -11.57
CA ARG A 94 -24.40 5.80 -11.21
C ARG A 94 -23.85 7.21 -11.40
N GLU A 95 -22.57 7.40 -11.08
CA GLU A 95 -21.89 8.69 -11.08
C GLU A 95 -20.42 8.50 -11.44
N VAL A 96 -19.85 9.49 -12.13
CA VAL A 96 -18.43 9.55 -12.49
C VAL A 96 -17.90 10.92 -12.09
N GLU A 97 -16.93 10.94 -11.20
CA GLU A 97 -16.25 12.16 -10.74
C GLU A 97 -14.81 12.22 -11.24
N LEU A 98 -14.26 13.44 -11.33
CA LEU A 98 -12.83 13.67 -11.45
C LEU A 98 -12.20 13.77 -10.04
N ILE A 99 -11.01 13.20 -9.84
CA ILE A 99 -10.23 13.36 -8.61
C ILE A 99 -9.43 14.66 -8.72
N GLU A 100 -10.00 15.77 -8.24
CA GLU A 100 -9.32 17.07 -8.27
C GLU A 100 -8.14 17.10 -7.30
N ARG A 101 -6.92 17.27 -7.85
CA ARG A 101 -5.67 17.26 -7.09
C ARG A 101 -5.65 18.31 -5.97
N SER A 102 -6.37 19.42 -6.13
CA SER A 102 -6.51 20.51 -5.14
C SER A 102 -7.16 20.08 -3.83
N ASP A 103 -8.00 19.06 -3.86
CA ASP A 103 -8.89 18.70 -2.76
C ASP A 103 -8.22 17.69 -1.81
N HIS A 104 -7.09 17.12 -2.25
CA HIS A 104 -6.37 16.06 -1.57
C HIS A 104 -5.05 16.58 -0.96
N ARG A 105 -5.03 16.68 0.38
CA ARG A 105 -3.87 17.14 1.17
C ARG A 105 -2.89 15.98 1.45
N VAL A 106 -2.27 15.48 0.39
CA VAL A 106 -1.38 14.31 0.39
C VAL A 106 0.07 14.74 0.23
N PHE A 107 0.92 14.30 1.15
CA PHE A 107 2.31 14.76 1.25
C PHE A 107 3.29 13.59 1.38
N LYS A 108 4.52 13.85 0.92
CA LYS A 108 5.69 13.00 1.11
C LYS A 108 6.88 13.82 1.58
N GLY A 109 7.84 13.17 2.22
CA GLY A 109 9.07 13.82 2.65
C GLY A 109 9.91 13.00 3.62
N HIS A 110 10.53 13.68 4.58
CA HIS A 110 11.57 13.12 5.44
C HIS A 110 11.20 13.18 6.93
N ALA A 111 11.53 12.11 7.65
CA ALA A 111 11.41 12.03 9.11
C ALA A 111 12.73 12.42 9.78
N TRP A 112 12.61 13.24 10.82
CA TRP A 112 13.71 13.73 11.65
C TRP A 112 13.40 13.49 13.12
N VAL A 113 14.42 13.17 13.90
CA VAL A 113 14.32 12.93 15.35
C VAL A 113 15.26 13.84 16.13
N ARG A 114 14.91 14.11 17.38
CA ARG A 114 15.84 14.65 18.39
C ARG A 114 15.53 14.02 19.75
N THR A 115 16.53 13.86 20.61
CA THR A 115 16.38 13.13 21.90
C THR A 115 15.88 14.02 23.03
N HIS A 116 16.20 15.30 23.02
CA HIS A 116 15.69 16.28 23.99
C HIS A 116 15.62 17.67 23.38
N GLU A 117 14.84 18.56 24.02
CA GLU A 117 14.77 19.95 23.61
C GLU A 117 16.17 20.60 23.63
N GLY A 118 16.47 21.39 22.59
CA GLY A 118 17.79 22.00 22.38
C GLY A 118 18.81 21.14 21.63
N THR A 119 18.58 19.84 21.40
CA THR A 119 19.44 19.06 20.49
C THR A 119 19.17 19.33 19.01
N GLN A 120 20.17 19.06 18.18
CA GLN A 120 20.05 19.12 16.72
C GLN A 120 19.10 18.03 16.21
N TRP A 121 18.39 18.33 15.13
CA TRP A 121 17.58 17.36 14.41
C TRP A 121 18.47 16.44 13.57
N THR A 122 18.32 15.13 13.75
CA THR A 122 18.98 14.09 12.95
C THR A 122 18.00 13.54 11.92
N HIS A 123 18.44 13.38 10.67
CA HIS A 123 17.64 12.70 9.65
C HIS A 123 17.55 11.21 9.96
N ALA A 124 16.33 10.65 9.98
CA ALA A 124 16.07 9.27 10.41
C ALA A 124 15.32 8.41 9.37
N GLY A 125 14.73 9.02 8.33
CA GLY A 125 14.07 8.28 7.25
C GLY A 125 13.06 9.10 6.45
N TRP A 126 11.97 8.46 6.02
CA TRP A 126 10.93 9.03 5.16
C TRP A 126 9.61 9.24 5.90
N ALA A 127 8.72 10.04 5.32
CA ALA A 127 7.36 10.27 5.79
C ALA A 127 6.35 10.31 4.63
N ARG A 128 5.16 9.73 4.83
CA ARG A 128 4.00 9.74 3.92
C ARG A 128 2.76 10.05 4.75
N VAL A 129 2.14 11.20 4.52
CA VAL A 129 1.07 11.73 5.40
C VAL A 129 -0.06 12.34 4.58
N VAL A 130 -1.30 12.12 5.02
CA VAL A 130 -2.50 12.81 4.56
C VAL A 130 -3.05 13.68 5.71
N ILE A 131 -3.33 14.96 5.42
CA ILE A 131 -3.88 15.90 6.41
C ILE A 131 -5.41 15.95 6.31
N HIS A 132 -6.08 15.28 7.25
CA HIS A 132 -7.54 15.26 7.38
C HIS A 132 -8.08 16.59 7.94
N ARG A 133 -7.39 17.17 8.93
CA ARG A 133 -7.71 18.47 9.56
C ARG A 133 -6.42 19.25 9.78
N ASP A 134 -6.45 20.55 9.52
CA ASP A 134 -5.34 21.49 9.72
C ASP A 134 -5.75 22.62 10.68
N GLY A 135 -4.85 23.57 10.94
CA GLY A 135 -5.01 24.59 11.97
C GLY A 135 -4.38 24.17 13.30
N VAL A 136 -4.97 24.61 14.42
CA VAL A 136 -4.40 24.45 15.76
C VAL A 136 -4.41 23.01 16.29
N ASP A 137 -5.43 22.23 15.91
CA ASP A 137 -5.61 20.83 16.34
C ASP A 137 -5.58 19.90 15.11
N PRO A 138 -4.43 19.70 14.46
CA PRO A 138 -4.35 18.96 13.21
C PRO A 138 -4.62 17.46 13.40
N LEU A 139 -5.33 16.85 12.45
CA LEU A 139 -5.60 15.42 12.37
C LEU A 139 -4.99 14.88 11.08
N PHE A 140 -4.17 13.84 11.18
CA PHE A 140 -3.45 13.28 10.05
C PHE A 140 -3.24 11.77 10.18
N GLU A 141 -2.96 11.13 9.04
CA GLU A 141 -2.84 9.67 8.92
C GLU A 141 -1.72 9.33 7.93
N GLY A 142 -1.10 8.15 8.10
CA GLY A 142 -0.10 7.64 7.17
C GLY A 142 1.01 6.88 7.87
N ALA A 143 2.20 6.86 7.28
CA ALA A 143 3.35 6.12 7.78
C ALA A 143 4.63 6.94 7.71
N PHE A 144 5.59 6.64 8.58
CA PHE A 144 6.95 7.18 8.51
C PHE A 144 7.97 6.16 9.02
N ARG A 145 9.24 6.29 8.60
CA ARG A 145 10.33 5.39 8.99
C ARG A 145 11.37 6.14 9.81
N ILE A 146 11.77 5.55 10.94
CA ILE A 146 12.90 5.99 11.77
C ILE A 146 13.83 4.80 11.91
N ASP A 147 15.08 4.92 11.46
CA ASP A 147 16.16 3.95 11.68
C ASP A 147 15.80 2.49 11.30
N GLY A 148 14.99 2.33 10.25
CA GLY A 148 14.53 1.01 9.78
C GLY A 148 13.26 0.46 10.46
N ASN A 149 12.58 1.25 11.29
CA ASN A 149 11.33 0.85 11.94
C ASN A 149 10.17 1.72 11.41
N HIS A 150 9.15 1.10 10.80
CA HIS A 150 7.96 1.85 10.39
C HIS A 150 7.10 2.19 11.60
N HIS A 151 6.53 3.39 11.55
CA HIS A 151 5.59 3.93 12.51
C HIS A 151 4.32 4.25 11.72
N HIS A 152 3.21 3.64 12.10
CA HIS A 152 1.91 3.79 11.44
C HIS A 152 1.04 4.72 12.30
N ILE A 153 0.56 5.80 11.71
CA ILE A 153 -0.30 6.80 12.36
C ILE A 153 -1.71 6.59 11.88
N HIS A 154 -2.64 6.35 12.80
CA HIS A 154 -4.07 6.20 12.51
C HIS A 154 -4.92 7.10 13.41
N PRO A 155 -6.01 7.70 12.90
CA PRO A 155 -7.10 8.17 13.73
C PRO A 155 -7.61 7.02 14.60
N ARG A 156 -7.91 7.28 15.89
CA ARG A 156 -8.35 6.28 16.88
C ARG A 156 -9.45 5.36 16.36
N ASN A 157 -10.45 5.91 15.67
CA ASN A 157 -11.57 5.14 15.14
C ASN A 157 -11.14 4.16 14.03
N SER A 158 -10.17 4.53 13.20
CA SER A 158 -9.58 3.66 12.17
C SER A 158 -8.81 2.50 12.83
N TYR A 159 -7.97 2.83 13.83
CA TYR A 159 -7.23 1.82 14.61
C TYR A 159 -8.16 0.83 15.33
N ILE A 160 -9.18 1.31 16.05
CA ILE A 160 -10.11 0.44 16.80
C ILE A 160 -10.90 -0.49 15.88
N ALA A 161 -11.22 -0.06 14.66
CA ALA A 161 -11.94 -0.89 13.70
C ALA A 161 -11.09 -2.08 13.17
N THR A 162 -9.76 -1.96 13.13
CA THR A 162 -8.85 -3.01 12.64
C THR A 162 -8.09 -3.76 13.73
N LYS A 163 -7.94 -3.20 14.95
CA LYS A 163 -7.05 -3.71 16.01
C LYS A 163 -7.23 -5.20 16.33
N HIS A 164 -6.14 -5.87 16.71
CA HIS A 164 -6.17 -7.20 17.29
C HIS A 164 -6.90 -7.17 18.66
N GLU A 165 -7.55 -8.26 19.05
CA GLU A 165 -8.34 -8.31 20.28
C GLU A 165 -7.47 -8.06 21.52
N LEU A 166 -6.30 -8.70 21.54
CA LEU A 166 -5.27 -8.59 22.57
C LEU A 166 -4.40 -7.32 22.47
N ASP A 167 -4.65 -6.43 21.50
CA ASP A 167 -3.92 -5.15 21.45
C ASP A 167 -4.23 -4.28 22.68
N PRO A 168 -3.28 -3.41 23.10
CA PRO A 168 -3.46 -2.52 24.25
C PRO A 168 -4.73 -1.68 24.09
N TYR A 169 -5.46 -1.52 25.19
CA TYR A 169 -6.68 -0.73 25.21
C TYR A 169 -6.36 0.76 25.13
N VAL A 170 -7.13 1.50 24.34
CA VAL A 170 -7.01 2.95 24.22
C VAL A 170 -7.94 3.61 25.24
N GLU A 171 -7.39 3.99 26.40
CA GLU A 171 -8.14 4.53 27.54
C GLU A 171 -8.87 5.84 27.22
N ASP A 172 -8.20 6.73 26.49
CA ASP A 172 -8.74 8.02 26.03
C ASP A 172 -9.81 7.79 24.96
N ASP A 173 -10.97 8.43 25.07
CA ASP A 173 -12.13 8.26 24.18
C ASP A 173 -12.29 9.38 23.13
N ARG A 174 -11.38 10.36 23.10
CA ARG A 174 -11.42 11.48 22.13
C ARG A 174 -11.35 11.00 20.68
N GLU A 175 -12.21 11.58 19.83
CA GLU A 175 -12.29 11.25 18.40
C GLU A 175 -11.11 11.77 17.57
N ASP A 176 -10.42 12.82 18.04
CA ASP A 176 -9.25 13.42 17.38
C ASP A 176 -7.90 12.86 17.84
N LEU A 177 -7.95 11.82 18.69
CA LEU A 177 -6.77 11.09 19.12
C LEU A 177 -6.13 10.35 17.93
N MET A 178 -4.83 10.54 17.73
CA MET A 178 -4.03 9.79 16.76
C MET A 178 -3.16 8.76 17.49
N ILE A 179 -3.32 7.50 17.11
CA ILE A 179 -2.57 6.36 17.62
C ILE A 179 -1.37 6.11 16.72
N VAL A 180 -0.21 5.89 17.33
CA VAL A 180 1.02 5.48 16.65
C VAL A 180 1.48 4.14 17.22
N TRP A 181 1.73 3.19 16.34
CA TRP A 181 2.36 1.91 16.67
C TRP A 181 3.46 1.59 15.66
N ARG A 182 4.41 0.72 16.05
CA ARG A 182 5.60 0.42 15.25
C ARG A 182 5.66 -1.05 14.87
N ASP A 183 6.32 -1.37 13.77
CA ASP A 183 6.57 -2.76 13.38
C ASP A 183 7.30 -3.54 14.48
N SER A 184 8.22 -2.87 15.21
CA SER A 184 8.93 -3.46 16.36
C SER A 184 8.06 -3.77 17.58
N ASP A 185 6.86 -3.18 17.66
CA ASP A 185 5.97 -3.33 18.81
C ASP A 185 5.02 -4.53 18.64
N ILE A 186 4.91 -5.07 17.43
CA ILE A 186 4.25 -6.36 17.15
C ILE A 186 5.00 -7.43 17.96
N THR A 187 4.30 -8.11 18.88
CA THR A 187 4.91 -9.16 19.67
C THR A 187 5.34 -10.28 18.74
N PRO A 188 6.63 -10.67 18.72
CA PRO A 188 6.99 -11.95 18.13
C PRO A 188 6.27 -13.01 18.96
N ASP A 189 5.45 -13.84 18.31
CA ASP A 189 4.81 -14.93 19.03
C ASP A 189 5.87 -15.81 19.72
N GLU A 190 5.48 -16.42 20.84
CA GLU A 190 6.22 -17.50 21.47
C GLU A 190 6.77 -18.48 20.41
N PRO A 191 7.99 -19.04 20.55
CA PRO A 191 8.64 -19.88 19.52
C PRO A 191 7.92 -21.21 19.18
N ASN A 192 6.69 -21.40 19.67
CA ASN A 192 5.76 -22.47 19.30
C ASN A 192 4.43 -21.99 18.71
N ARG A 193 4.21 -20.67 18.56
CA ARG A 193 2.94 -20.05 18.12
C ARG A 193 3.08 -18.90 17.12
N GLY A 194 4.24 -18.74 16.47
CA GLY A 194 4.39 -17.90 15.26
C GLY A 194 3.17 -18.01 14.36
N GLU A 195 2.61 -16.88 13.92
CA GLU A 195 1.43 -16.77 13.05
C GLU A 195 1.41 -17.89 12.01
N LEU A 196 0.65 -18.95 12.32
CA LEU A 196 0.73 -20.26 11.69
C LEU A 196 2.09 -20.98 11.88
N LYS A 197 2.12 -21.89 12.89
CA LYS A 197 2.48 -23.28 12.57
C LYS A 197 1.43 -23.80 11.61
N ARG A 198 1.66 -23.51 10.32
CA ARG A 198 1.75 -24.48 9.23
C ARG A 198 1.05 -25.80 9.56
N ASP A 199 -0.05 -26.07 8.88
CA ASP A 199 -0.33 -27.45 8.51
C ASP A 199 0.95 -28.03 7.88
N LEU A 200 1.23 -29.31 8.17
CA LEU A 200 2.58 -29.89 8.16
C LEU A 200 3.24 -30.05 6.77
N ASN A 201 2.87 -29.22 5.79
CA ASN A 201 3.48 -29.13 4.47
C ASN A 201 3.45 -27.71 3.82
N THR A 202 2.82 -26.68 4.42
CA THR A 202 2.63 -25.36 3.78
C THR A 202 3.14 -24.21 4.65
N GLY A 203 4.34 -23.72 4.33
CA GLY A 203 4.94 -22.50 4.87
C GLY A 203 4.96 -21.33 3.88
N SER A 204 4.04 -21.35 2.92
CA SER A 204 3.91 -20.42 1.78
C SER A 204 2.69 -19.51 1.96
N CYS A 205 2.74 -18.33 1.33
CA CYS A 205 1.57 -17.49 1.13
C CYS A 205 0.69 -18.09 0.01
N LEU A 206 -0.64 -17.94 0.08
CA LEU A 206 -1.56 -18.55 -0.90
C LEU A 206 -1.37 -18.03 -2.34
N SER A 207 -0.65 -16.93 -2.55
CA SER A 207 -0.18 -16.50 -3.90
C SER A 207 0.70 -17.57 -4.56
N ASP A 208 1.42 -18.38 -3.79
CA ASP A 208 2.18 -19.52 -4.31
C ASP A 208 1.28 -20.72 -4.66
N ASP A 209 0.09 -20.87 -4.08
CA ASP A 209 -0.82 -21.99 -4.38
C ASP A 209 -1.62 -21.77 -5.69
N LEU A 210 -1.57 -20.55 -6.25
CA LEU A 210 -2.15 -20.22 -7.55
C LEU A 210 -1.51 -21.06 -8.65
N THR A 211 -2.29 -21.90 -9.34
CA THR A 211 -1.75 -22.87 -10.31
C THR A 211 -0.98 -22.20 -11.46
N PHE A 212 -1.42 -21.01 -11.87
CA PHE A 212 -0.68 -20.18 -12.83
C PHE A 212 0.72 -19.76 -12.32
N ASN A 213 0.83 -19.34 -11.06
CA ASN A 213 2.10 -18.91 -10.45
C ASN A 213 3.08 -20.09 -10.25
N LEU A 214 2.60 -21.34 -10.24
CA LEU A 214 3.42 -22.56 -10.12
C LEU A 214 3.83 -23.21 -11.44
N MET A 215 3.34 -22.72 -12.59
CA MET A 215 3.68 -23.32 -13.90
C MET A 215 5.20 -23.36 -14.09
N PRO A 216 5.83 -24.54 -14.31
CA PRO A 216 7.28 -24.62 -14.48
C PRO A 216 7.80 -23.81 -15.69
N GLU A 217 6.97 -23.68 -16.72
CA GLU A 217 7.20 -22.87 -17.91
C GLU A 217 6.81 -21.39 -17.76
N HIS A 218 6.36 -20.94 -16.56
CA HIS A 218 5.97 -19.55 -16.33
C HIS A 218 7.13 -18.61 -16.70
N PRO A 219 6.89 -17.49 -17.43
CA PRO A 219 7.95 -16.64 -17.97
C PRO A 219 9.01 -16.18 -16.94
N VAL A 220 8.60 -15.96 -15.69
CA VAL A 220 9.48 -15.58 -14.56
C VAL A 220 10.53 -16.66 -14.20
N TYR A 221 10.24 -17.95 -14.38
CA TYR A 221 11.19 -19.05 -14.08
C TYR A 221 11.93 -19.60 -15.32
N SER A 222 11.48 -19.20 -16.52
CA SER A 222 11.68 -19.95 -17.77
C SER A 222 13.14 -20.18 -18.24
N GLN A 223 14.15 -19.55 -17.63
CA GLN A 223 15.57 -19.84 -17.89
C GLN A 223 15.96 -21.30 -17.63
N VAL A 224 15.38 -21.94 -16.61
CA VAL A 224 15.81 -23.28 -16.14
C VAL A 224 15.61 -24.36 -17.23
N TYR A 225 14.63 -24.17 -18.12
CA TYR A 225 14.32 -25.11 -19.20
C TYR A 225 15.15 -24.90 -20.49
N SER A 226 15.76 -23.72 -20.70
CA SER A 226 16.62 -23.49 -21.87
C SER A 226 18.03 -24.06 -21.70
N GLN A 227 18.50 -24.21 -20.46
CA GLN A 227 19.88 -24.60 -20.15
C GLN A 227 20.04 -26.11 -19.85
N SER A 228 18.93 -26.82 -19.60
CA SER A 228 18.92 -28.25 -19.26
C SER A 228 19.22 -29.19 -20.44
N THR A 229 19.28 -28.69 -21.69
CA THR A 229 19.78 -29.42 -22.86
C THR A 229 21.32 -29.44 -23.00
N ILE A 230 22.07 -28.69 -22.19
CA ILE A 230 23.53 -28.54 -22.35
C ILE A 230 24.36 -29.30 -21.27
N LEU A 231 23.75 -29.76 -20.17
CA LEU A 231 24.47 -30.38 -19.03
C LEU A 231 24.05 -31.82 -18.67
N ARG A 232 23.85 -32.70 -19.66
CA ARG A 232 23.98 -34.17 -19.48
C ARG A 232 24.96 -34.78 -20.48
N LYS A 233 26.25 -34.42 -20.36
CA LYS A 233 27.33 -35.10 -21.08
C LYS A 233 27.65 -36.43 -20.41
N GLY A 234 26.90 -37.47 -20.77
CA GLY A 234 27.21 -38.86 -20.41
C GLY A 234 26.01 -39.65 -19.92
N GLU A 235 25.08 -39.99 -20.82
CA GLU A 235 24.58 -41.37 -21.01
C GLU A 235 23.64 -41.43 -22.22
N SER A 236 23.65 -42.56 -22.92
CA SER A 236 23.14 -42.67 -24.29
C SER A 236 21.64 -42.91 -24.37
N PHE A 237 20.91 -42.06 -25.11
CA PHE A 237 19.61 -42.45 -25.68
C PHE A 237 19.50 -41.98 -27.13
N TRP A 238 19.15 -42.90 -28.03
CA TRP A 238 19.09 -42.68 -29.48
C TRP A 238 17.70 -42.19 -29.90
N GLY A 239 17.63 -41.10 -30.67
CA GLY A 239 16.39 -40.72 -31.36
C GLY A 239 16.28 -39.26 -31.82
N SER A 240 16.68 -38.99 -33.07
CA SER A 240 16.27 -37.81 -33.86
C SER A 240 16.54 -36.41 -33.27
N ILE A 241 17.77 -35.91 -33.43
CA ILE A 241 18.02 -34.46 -33.45
C ILE A 241 17.83 -33.98 -34.91
N SER A 242 16.86 -33.09 -35.17
CA SER A 242 16.71 -32.49 -36.49
C SER A 242 17.80 -31.42 -36.72
N SER A 243 18.22 -31.25 -37.97
CA SER A 243 19.41 -30.47 -38.36
C SER A 243 19.23 -28.93 -38.32
N GLY A 244 18.37 -28.41 -37.43
CA GLY A 244 18.11 -26.98 -37.28
C GLY A 244 18.94 -26.26 -36.20
N SER A 245 19.44 -26.98 -35.18
CA SER A 245 19.90 -26.37 -33.92
C SER A 245 21.35 -25.88 -33.88
N ILE A 246 21.95 -25.49 -35.00
CA ILE A 246 23.38 -25.10 -35.09
C ILE A 246 23.62 -23.59 -35.25
N PHE A 247 22.57 -22.79 -35.43
CA PHE A 247 22.68 -21.33 -35.33
C PHE A 247 21.74 -20.82 -34.24
N GLY A 248 22.31 -20.11 -33.26
CA GLY A 248 21.54 -19.41 -32.24
C GLY A 248 20.57 -18.43 -32.90
N ARG A 249 19.28 -18.74 -32.76
CA ARG A 249 18.18 -17.80 -32.91
C ARG A 249 17.43 -17.79 -31.60
N ASP A 250 16.89 -16.62 -31.29
CA ASP A 250 16.07 -16.37 -30.13
C ASP A 250 14.99 -17.46 -29.99
N ILE A 251 14.79 -17.95 -28.77
CA ILE A 251 13.58 -18.69 -28.45
C ILE A 251 12.46 -17.66 -28.50
N ASP A 252 11.85 -17.55 -29.68
CA ASP A 252 10.64 -16.78 -29.89
C ASP A 252 9.62 -17.26 -28.86
N ALA A 253 9.13 -16.35 -28.03
CA ALA A 253 8.27 -16.65 -26.88
C ALA A 253 6.83 -16.98 -27.32
N THR A 254 6.68 -17.70 -28.43
CA THR A 254 5.41 -18.20 -28.98
C THR A 254 4.99 -19.51 -28.30
N GLY A 255 5.22 -19.64 -27.00
CA GLY A 255 4.39 -20.44 -26.11
C GLY A 255 3.23 -19.56 -25.65
N ASN A 256 1.99 -20.05 -25.71
CA ASN A 256 0.76 -19.26 -25.53
C ASN A 256 0.52 -18.66 -24.12
N LEU A 257 1.54 -18.54 -23.27
CA LEU A 257 1.41 -18.06 -21.89
C LEU A 257 1.63 -16.53 -21.82
N PRO A 258 0.61 -15.75 -21.44
CA PRO A 258 0.79 -14.34 -21.14
C PRO A 258 1.55 -14.18 -19.83
N GLY A 259 2.66 -13.45 -19.87
CA GLY A 259 3.35 -13.12 -18.64
C GLY A 259 4.57 -12.26 -18.89
N ASN A 260 4.67 -11.23 -18.07
CA ASN A 260 5.71 -10.24 -18.07
C ASN A 260 6.81 -10.67 -17.08
N GLY A 261 7.47 -11.78 -17.44
CA GLY A 261 8.69 -12.24 -16.82
C GLY A 261 9.87 -12.00 -17.74
N ALA A 262 10.91 -11.33 -17.25
CA ALA A 262 12.22 -11.51 -17.88
C ALA A 262 12.73 -12.88 -17.48
N ALA A 263 12.97 -13.72 -18.47
CA ALA A 263 13.67 -14.98 -18.29
C ALA A 263 15.12 -14.67 -17.90
N VAL A 264 15.37 -14.39 -16.61
CA VAL A 264 16.69 -14.14 -16.03
C VAL A 264 16.97 -15.12 -14.90
N ASN A 265 18.24 -15.53 -14.78
CA ASN A 265 18.64 -16.36 -13.66
C ASN A 265 18.68 -15.49 -12.40
N LEU A 266 17.79 -15.73 -11.43
CA LEU A 266 17.66 -14.92 -10.22
C LEU A 266 19.01 -14.70 -9.51
N LEU A 267 19.83 -15.75 -9.35
CA LEU A 267 21.16 -15.69 -8.72
C LEU A 267 22.12 -14.71 -9.42
N ASN A 268 22.01 -14.56 -10.73
CA ASN A 268 22.83 -13.64 -11.53
C ASN A 268 22.26 -12.21 -11.57
N SER A 269 21.02 -12.02 -11.12
CA SER A 269 20.33 -10.72 -11.08
C SER A 269 20.37 -10.05 -9.71
N ILE A 270 20.79 -10.74 -8.64
CA ILE A 270 20.75 -10.23 -7.27
C ILE A 270 21.42 -8.85 -7.15
N GLY A 271 20.65 -7.86 -6.72
CA GLY A 271 21.08 -6.48 -6.51
C GLY A 271 21.36 -5.70 -7.79
N ASN A 272 21.05 -6.26 -8.97
CA ASN A 272 21.28 -5.62 -10.26
C ASN A 272 20.07 -4.73 -10.65
N PRO A 273 20.21 -3.40 -10.68
CA PRO A 273 19.12 -2.49 -11.07
C PRO A 273 18.95 -2.38 -12.59
N ALA A 274 19.69 -3.14 -13.40
CA ALA A 274 19.56 -3.11 -14.87
C ALA A 274 18.12 -3.44 -15.30
N GLY A 275 17.57 -2.61 -16.19
CA GLY A 275 16.17 -2.68 -16.64
C GLY A 275 15.23 -1.74 -15.87
N CYS A 276 15.54 -1.36 -14.62
CA CYS A 276 14.77 -0.35 -13.91
C CYS A 276 14.95 1.07 -14.48
N PRO A 277 13.94 1.97 -14.34
CA PRO A 277 14.05 3.35 -14.81
C PRO A 277 15.14 4.19 -14.11
N THR A 278 16.08 4.71 -14.91
CA THR A 278 17.10 5.67 -14.44
C THR A 278 16.54 7.07 -14.13
N SER A 279 15.29 7.34 -14.52
CA SER A 279 14.54 8.56 -14.23
C SER A 279 13.12 8.19 -13.83
N ARG A 280 12.50 8.99 -12.95
CA ARG A 280 11.24 8.64 -12.31
C ARG A 280 10.14 8.36 -13.32
N LYS A 281 9.41 7.28 -13.10
CA LYS A 281 8.19 6.90 -13.83
C LYS A 281 7.02 6.83 -12.87
N VAL A 282 5.81 6.95 -13.41
CA VAL A 282 4.58 6.66 -12.68
C VAL A 282 3.96 5.41 -13.29
N ALA A 283 3.73 4.39 -12.46
CA ALA A 283 2.82 3.31 -12.79
C ALA A 283 1.41 3.80 -12.51
N LEU A 284 0.61 3.97 -13.57
CA LEU A 284 -0.81 4.32 -13.45
C LEU A 284 -1.59 3.06 -13.07
N VAL A 285 -2.47 3.15 -12.08
CA VAL A 285 -3.15 1.98 -11.50
C VAL A 285 -4.65 2.21 -11.36
N GLY A 286 -5.41 1.13 -11.53
CA GLY A 286 -6.82 1.08 -11.16
C GLY A 286 -7.01 0.47 -9.78
N ILE A 287 -8.00 0.93 -9.02
CA ILE A 287 -8.36 0.35 -7.73
C ILE A 287 -9.88 0.21 -7.67
N ALA A 288 -10.37 -0.97 -7.31
CA ALA A 288 -11.78 -1.23 -7.11
C ALA A 288 -12.05 -1.59 -5.63
N THR A 289 -13.19 -1.18 -5.09
CA THR A 289 -13.67 -1.67 -3.80
C THR A 289 -14.90 -2.55 -4.01
N ASP A 290 -14.98 -3.68 -3.31
CA ASP A 290 -16.26 -4.37 -3.16
C ASP A 290 -17.13 -3.72 -2.07
N CYS A 291 -18.39 -4.15 -2.03
CA CYS A 291 -19.40 -3.64 -1.12
C CYS A 291 -18.98 -3.80 0.35
N THR A 292 -18.22 -4.83 0.70
CA THR A 292 -17.78 -5.09 2.07
C THR A 292 -16.70 -4.10 2.50
N TYR A 293 -15.78 -3.80 1.59
CA TYR A 293 -14.79 -2.76 1.79
C TYR A 293 -15.43 -1.38 1.88
N THR A 294 -16.39 -1.04 1.00
CA THR A 294 -17.12 0.24 1.11
C THR A 294 -17.91 0.32 2.43
N ALA A 295 -18.58 -0.76 2.83
CA ALA A 295 -19.37 -0.83 4.07
C ALA A 295 -18.55 -0.75 5.36
N PHE A 296 -17.23 -1.01 5.30
CA PHE A 296 -16.32 -0.81 6.44
C PHE A 296 -16.19 0.67 6.84
N PHE A 297 -16.46 1.61 5.93
CA PHE A 297 -16.31 3.04 6.17
C PHE A 297 -17.65 3.77 6.23
N ASN A 298 -17.72 4.82 7.05
CA ASN A 298 -18.92 5.63 7.23
C ASN A 298 -19.32 6.46 5.98
N SER A 299 -18.45 6.60 4.98
CA SER A 299 -18.74 7.34 3.74
C SER A 299 -17.81 6.93 2.59
N THR A 300 -18.26 7.13 1.35
CA THR A 300 -17.43 6.97 0.14
C THR A 300 -16.24 7.93 0.09
N SER A 301 -16.34 9.11 0.73
CA SER A 301 -15.22 10.04 0.90
C SER A 301 -14.14 9.44 1.82
N SER A 302 -14.54 8.76 2.89
CA SER A 302 -13.63 8.03 3.78
C SER A 302 -12.96 6.86 3.06
N VAL A 303 -13.69 6.11 2.21
CA VAL A 303 -13.13 5.07 1.33
C VAL A 303 -12.06 5.68 0.42
N ARG A 304 -12.40 6.71 -0.35
CA ARG A 304 -11.48 7.42 -1.27
C ARG A 304 -10.24 7.90 -0.52
N SER A 305 -10.42 8.47 0.67
CA SER A 305 -9.31 8.97 1.47
C SER A 305 -8.41 7.85 2.01
N ASN A 306 -8.95 6.71 2.46
CA ASN A 306 -8.11 5.58 2.86
C ASN A 306 -7.29 5.07 1.69
N ILE A 307 -7.90 4.83 0.52
CA ILE A 307 -7.21 4.36 -0.69
C ILE A 307 -6.02 5.26 -1.02
N ILE A 308 -6.23 6.58 -1.03
CA ILE A 308 -5.17 7.57 -1.31
C ILE A 308 -4.06 7.51 -0.23
N THR A 309 -4.41 7.36 1.04
CA THR A 309 -3.43 7.18 2.14
C THR A 309 -2.60 5.92 1.96
N GLN A 310 -3.23 4.76 1.70
CA GLN A 310 -2.52 3.49 1.55
C GLN A 310 -1.59 3.52 0.33
N MET A 311 -2.05 4.06 -0.80
CA MET A 311 -1.22 4.21 -2.00
C MET A 311 -0.06 5.21 -1.81
N ASN A 312 -0.27 6.31 -1.08
CA ASN A 312 0.80 7.26 -0.74
C ASN A 312 1.91 6.58 0.08
N SER A 313 1.55 5.71 1.02
CA SER A 313 2.47 4.90 1.81
C SER A 313 3.16 3.84 0.96
N ALA A 314 2.41 2.97 0.26
CA ALA A 314 2.95 1.89 -0.56
C ALA A 314 3.94 2.37 -1.64
N SER A 315 3.66 3.53 -2.26
CA SER A 315 4.52 4.13 -3.29
C SER A 315 5.97 4.37 -2.84
N VAL A 316 6.24 4.55 -1.54
CA VAL A 316 7.61 4.84 -1.07
C VAL A 316 8.60 3.69 -1.37
N LEU A 317 8.16 2.44 -1.25
CA LEU A 317 9.03 1.27 -1.49
C LEU A 317 9.43 1.17 -2.96
N TYR A 318 8.52 1.53 -3.87
CA TYR A 318 8.74 1.57 -5.31
C TYR A 318 9.54 2.81 -5.75
N GLU A 319 9.33 3.95 -5.09
CA GLU A 319 10.10 5.17 -5.32
C GLU A 319 11.57 5.02 -4.89
N GLU A 320 11.83 4.35 -3.77
CA GLU A 320 13.19 4.06 -3.27
C GLU A 320 13.89 2.92 -4.03
N SER A 321 13.17 1.83 -4.36
CA SER A 321 13.80 0.62 -4.95
C SER A 321 13.87 0.64 -6.47
N PHE A 322 12.87 1.23 -7.14
CA PHE A 322 12.67 1.10 -8.60
C PHE A 322 12.57 2.43 -9.34
N ASN A 323 12.56 3.56 -8.62
CA ASN A 323 12.29 4.89 -9.18
C ASN A 323 10.91 4.97 -9.86
N ILE A 324 9.94 4.21 -9.35
CA ILE A 324 8.56 4.16 -9.84
C ILE A 324 7.65 4.68 -8.73
N SER A 325 6.88 5.72 -9.00
CA SER A 325 5.76 6.12 -8.15
C SER A 325 4.50 5.33 -8.54
N LEU A 326 3.65 4.99 -7.58
CA LEU A 326 2.34 4.40 -7.83
C LEU A 326 1.28 5.51 -7.86
N GLY A 327 0.63 5.71 -9.01
CA GLY A 327 -0.33 6.78 -9.24
C GLY A 327 -1.72 6.25 -9.57
N ILE A 328 -2.72 6.64 -8.79
CA ILE A 328 -4.13 6.27 -9.00
C ILE A 328 -4.63 6.97 -10.27
N GLN A 329 -5.06 6.19 -11.28
CA GLN A 329 -5.70 6.69 -12.50
C GLN A 329 -7.21 6.40 -12.51
N ASN A 330 -7.65 5.23 -12.04
CA ASN A 330 -9.07 4.91 -11.94
C ASN A 330 -9.44 4.36 -10.56
N LEU A 331 -10.52 4.88 -9.98
CA LEU A 331 -11.19 4.29 -8.83
C LEU A 331 -12.56 3.77 -9.25
N THR A 332 -12.93 2.59 -8.75
CA THR A 332 -14.28 2.02 -8.88
C THR A 332 -14.80 1.71 -7.48
N ILE A 333 -15.64 2.58 -6.93
CA ILE A 333 -16.19 2.42 -5.58
C ILE A 333 -17.61 1.87 -5.70
N THR A 334 -17.81 0.63 -5.27
CA THR A 334 -19.15 0.01 -5.26
C THR A 334 -19.96 0.44 -4.03
N ASP A 335 -21.28 0.40 -4.15
CA ASP A 335 -22.25 0.64 -3.08
C ASP A 335 -21.99 -0.28 -1.86
N ALA A 336 -22.12 0.25 -0.65
CA ALA A 336 -21.99 -0.51 0.60
C ALA A 336 -23.03 -1.65 0.71
N ALA A 337 -24.17 -1.54 0.03
CA ALA A 337 -25.16 -2.59 -0.04
C ALA A 337 -24.71 -3.72 -0.98
N CYS A 338 -24.20 -4.81 -0.42
CA CYS A 338 -23.83 -6.00 -1.18
C CYS A 338 -25.03 -6.61 -1.94
N PRO A 339 -24.87 -7.00 -3.22
CA PRO A 339 -25.94 -7.64 -3.97
C PRO A 339 -26.12 -9.11 -3.60
N GLY A 340 -27.37 -9.49 -3.32
CA GLY A 340 -27.74 -10.87 -2.99
C GLY A 340 -27.53 -11.88 -4.13
N VAL A 341 -27.33 -11.42 -5.37
CA VAL A 341 -27.02 -12.24 -6.55
C VAL A 341 -25.86 -11.64 -7.34
N SER A 342 -25.15 -12.47 -8.12
CA SER A 342 -24.06 -12.00 -8.98
C SER A 342 -24.55 -11.00 -10.03
N GLN A 343 -23.81 -9.90 -10.21
CA GLN A 343 -24.09 -8.86 -11.19
C GLN A 343 -23.18 -9.03 -12.40
N VAL A 344 -23.73 -8.88 -13.61
CA VAL A 344 -22.98 -9.07 -14.87
C VAL A 344 -21.76 -8.15 -14.97
N ASN A 345 -21.92 -6.89 -14.56
CA ASN A 345 -20.88 -5.87 -14.67
C ASN A 345 -19.87 -5.86 -13.51
N THR A 346 -20.19 -6.49 -12.38
CA THR A 346 -19.32 -6.57 -11.19
C THR A 346 -19.49 -7.92 -10.50
N PRO A 347 -19.13 -9.05 -11.13
CA PRO A 347 -19.42 -10.38 -10.60
C PRO A 347 -18.63 -10.70 -9.33
N TRP A 348 -17.48 -10.05 -9.17
CA TRP A 348 -16.62 -10.07 -7.97
C TRP A 348 -17.20 -9.31 -6.77
N ASN A 349 -18.18 -8.41 -6.98
CA ASN A 349 -18.77 -7.59 -5.91
C ASN A 349 -19.83 -8.39 -5.13
N ARG A 350 -19.40 -9.19 -4.15
CA ARG A 350 -20.27 -10.04 -3.30
C ARG A 350 -19.85 -10.00 -1.85
N ASP A 351 -20.79 -10.19 -0.93
CA ASP A 351 -20.52 -10.30 0.50
C ASP A 351 -19.62 -11.51 0.85
N CYS A 352 -19.04 -11.52 2.05
CA CYS A 352 -18.10 -12.57 2.46
C CYS A 352 -18.76 -13.94 2.73
N ASN A 353 -20.08 -14.01 2.85
CA ASN A 353 -20.84 -15.26 3.04
C ASN A 353 -21.36 -15.84 1.72
N SER A 354 -21.05 -15.21 0.58
CA SER A 354 -21.48 -15.61 -0.76
C SER A 354 -20.92 -16.96 -1.25
N GLY A 355 -20.00 -17.56 -0.51
CA GLY A 355 -19.31 -18.81 -0.86
C GLY A 355 -18.15 -18.63 -1.85
N LEU A 356 -17.78 -17.39 -2.19
CA LEU A 356 -16.59 -17.09 -2.99
C LEU A 356 -15.33 -17.02 -2.13
N GLU A 357 -14.33 -17.81 -2.48
CA GLU A 357 -12.99 -17.71 -1.90
C GLU A 357 -12.22 -16.52 -2.50
N ILE A 358 -11.09 -16.15 -1.87
CA ILE A 358 -10.25 -15.03 -2.32
C ILE A 358 -9.66 -15.28 -3.73
N GLN A 359 -9.39 -16.54 -4.10
CA GLN A 359 -9.01 -16.91 -5.47
C GLN A 359 -10.18 -16.76 -6.45
N ASP A 360 -11.42 -17.08 -6.08
CA ASP A 360 -12.59 -16.82 -6.92
C ASP A 360 -12.77 -15.32 -7.17
N ARG A 361 -12.57 -14.49 -6.13
CA ARG A 361 -12.61 -13.03 -6.24
C ARG A 361 -11.54 -12.53 -7.21
N LEU A 362 -10.31 -13.03 -7.11
CA LEU A 362 -9.23 -12.69 -8.03
C LEU A 362 -9.54 -13.11 -9.48
N ASN A 363 -10.07 -14.32 -9.68
CA ASN A 363 -10.48 -14.83 -10.99
C ASN A 363 -11.60 -13.98 -11.62
N LEU A 364 -12.66 -13.68 -10.87
CA LEU A 364 -13.77 -12.84 -11.32
C LEU A 364 -13.35 -11.38 -11.56
N PHE A 365 -12.40 -10.86 -10.78
CA PHE A 365 -11.86 -9.52 -10.96
C PHE A 365 -10.93 -9.42 -12.17
N SER A 366 -10.07 -10.41 -12.41
CA SER A 366 -9.29 -10.52 -13.64
C SER A 366 -10.18 -10.60 -14.87
N ALA A 367 -11.24 -11.42 -14.84
CA ALA A 367 -12.21 -11.52 -15.95
C ALA A 367 -12.87 -10.16 -16.24
N TRP A 368 -13.29 -9.45 -15.19
CA TRP A 368 -13.85 -8.10 -15.29
C TRP A 368 -12.85 -7.09 -15.87
N ARG A 369 -11.60 -7.12 -15.40
CA ARG A 369 -10.54 -6.24 -15.89
C ARG A 369 -10.24 -6.48 -17.37
N GLY A 370 -10.11 -7.74 -17.80
CA GLY A 370 -9.88 -8.05 -19.21
C GLY A 370 -11.03 -7.70 -20.15
N ALA A 371 -12.24 -7.48 -19.61
CA ALA A 371 -13.39 -6.95 -20.35
C ALA A 371 -13.47 -5.41 -20.30
N SER A 372 -12.60 -4.73 -19.55
CA SER A 372 -12.62 -3.29 -19.28
C SER A 372 -11.41 -2.61 -19.93
N PRO A 373 -11.56 -1.92 -21.08
CA PRO A 373 -10.42 -1.30 -21.76
C PRO A 373 -9.81 -0.14 -20.96
N ASP A 374 -8.53 -0.24 -20.61
CA ASP A 374 -7.79 0.79 -19.88
C ASP A 374 -6.29 0.85 -20.27
N THR A 375 -5.57 1.79 -19.64
CA THR A 375 -4.10 1.98 -19.76
C THR A 375 -3.35 1.75 -18.44
N ASN A 376 -3.99 1.14 -17.45
CA ASN A 376 -3.42 0.89 -16.14
C ASN A 376 -2.38 -0.24 -16.21
N ALA A 377 -1.30 -0.09 -15.45
CA ALA A 377 -0.32 -1.14 -15.25
C ALA A 377 -0.96 -2.37 -14.60
N TYR A 378 -1.84 -2.18 -13.62
CA TYR A 378 -2.59 -3.25 -12.99
C TYR A 378 -3.83 -2.69 -12.31
N TRP A 379 -4.70 -3.58 -11.81
CA TRP A 379 -5.72 -3.20 -10.84
C TRP A 379 -5.60 -3.96 -9.52
N THR A 380 -5.98 -3.29 -8.43
CA THR A 380 -6.15 -3.89 -7.11
C THR A 380 -7.62 -3.91 -6.73
N LEU A 381 -8.15 -5.08 -6.36
CA LEU A 381 -9.44 -5.21 -5.68
C LEU A 381 -9.24 -5.12 -4.17
N LEU A 382 -9.96 -4.23 -3.50
CA LEU A 382 -9.99 -4.08 -2.06
C LEU A 382 -11.28 -4.70 -1.50
N THR A 383 -11.14 -5.57 -0.51
CA THR A 383 -12.23 -6.35 0.12
C THR A 383 -12.04 -6.44 1.64
N THR A 384 -13.07 -6.83 2.41
CA THR A 384 -12.88 -7.34 3.78
C THR A 384 -13.02 -8.86 3.84
N CYS A 385 -13.12 -9.55 2.71
CA CYS A 385 -13.38 -10.98 2.62
C CYS A 385 -12.09 -11.77 2.36
N ASN A 386 -11.59 -12.43 3.41
CA ASN A 386 -10.47 -13.36 3.37
C ASN A 386 -10.91 -14.81 3.09
N THR A 387 -9.95 -15.67 2.81
CA THR A 387 -10.10 -17.14 2.90
C THR A 387 -8.93 -17.69 3.71
N GLY A 388 -9.24 -18.42 4.78
CA GLY A 388 -8.22 -18.80 5.77
C GLY A 388 -7.49 -17.57 6.30
N SER A 389 -6.16 -17.61 6.29
CA SER A 389 -5.27 -16.52 6.71
C SER A 389 -4.81 -15.58 5.58
N ALA A 390 -5.30 -15.72 4.35
CA ALA A 390 -4.82 -14.91 3.23
C ALA A 390 -5.24 -13.45 3.35
N VAL A 391 -4.23 -12.56 3.36
CA VAL A 391 -4.38 -11.09 3.30
C VAL A 391 -4.43 -10.54 1.88
N GLY A 392 -3.96 -11.30 0.90
CA GLY A 392 -3.95 -10.90 -0.50
C GLY A 392 -3.68 -12.07 -1.43
N LEU A 393 -3.87 -11.84 -2.72
CA LEU A 393 -3.44 -12.71 -3.82
C LEU A 393 -3.09 -11.87 -5.05
N ALA A 394 -2.05 -12.27 -5.79
CA ALA A 394 -1.64 -11.62 -7.03
C ALA A 394 -1.20 -12.61 -8.11
N TRP A 395 -1.49 -12.28 -9.37
CA TRP A 395 -0.91 -13.00 -10.50
C TRP A 395 0.53 -12.55 -10.74
N LEU A 396 1.45 -13.52 -10.75
CA LEU A 396 2.89 -13.27 -10.84
C LEU A 396 3.26 -12.69 -12.22
N GLY A 397 3.97 -11.56 -12.21
CA GLY A 397 4.50 -10.93 -13.41
C GLY A 397 3.42 -10.53 -14.42
N GLN A 398 2.29 -9.97 -13.97
CA GLN A 398 1.19 -9.56 -14.86
C GLN A 398 1.01 -8.05 -15.00
N ALA A 399 1.88 -7.22 -14.41
CA ALA A 399 1.93 -5.78 -14.69
C ALA A 399 1.95 -5.53 -16.21
N CYS A 400 1.16 -4.57 -16.68
CA CYS A 400 0.91 -4.23 -18.08
C CYS A 400 0.13 -5.25 -18.93
N VAL A 401 -0.27 -6.42 -18.41
CA VAL A 401 -1.12 -7.39 -19.13
C VAL A 401 -2.59 -6.99 -18.95
N ASN A 402 -3.18 -6.25 -19.89
CA ASN A 402 -4.55 -5.69 -19.75
C ASN A 402 -5.68 -6.62 -20.25
N THR A 403 -5.37 -7.69 -20.97
CA THR A 403 -6.35 -8.71 -21.37
C THR A 403 -6.53 -9.79 -20.31
N ALA A 404 -7.74 -10.36 -20.20
CA ALA A 404 -7.97 -11.57 -19.42
C ALA A 404 -7.75 -12.81 -20.28
N GLN A 405 -7.02 -13.79 -19.75
CA GLN A 405 -6.71 -15.03 -20.43
C GLN A 405 -6.93 -16.21 -19.49
N ALA A 406 -7.53 -17.28 -20.01
CA ALA A 406 -7.64 -18.52 -19.27
C ALA A 406 -6.27 -19.19 -19.16
N SER A 407 -5.94 -19.67 -17.96
CA SER A 407 -4.80 -20.55 -17.72
C SER A 407 -4.87 -21.76 -18.66
N THR A 408 -3.76 -22.05 -19.34
CA THR A 408 -3.67 -23.20 -20.26
C THR A 408 -3.36 -24.52 -19.56
N GLN A 409 -3.21 -24.51 -18.23
CA GLN A 409 -2.84 -25.71 -17.47
C GLN A 409 -4.04 -26.62 -17.24
N SER A 410 -3.86 -27.92 -17.52
CA SER A 410 -4.91 -28.93 -17.39
C SER A 410 -5.46 -29.00 -15.96
N GLY A 411 -6.71 -28.56 -15.77
CA GLY A 411 -7.42 -28.63 -14.49
C GLY A 411 -7.46 -27.32 -13.69
N SER A 412 -6.79 -26.26 -14.16
CA SER A 412 -6.93 -24.90 -13.62
C SER A 412 -8.12 -24.20 -14.29
N ASN A 413 -8.94 -23.51 -13.48
CA ASN A 413 -9.99 -22.61 -13.94
C ASN A 413 -9.56 -21.12 -13.83
N ASP A 414 -8.26 -20.86 -13.73
CA ASP A 414 -7.75 -19.54 -13.45
C ASP A 414 -7.95 -18.59 -14.63
N THR A 415 -8.44 -17.38 -14.34
CA THR A 415 -8.54 -16.27 -15.28
C THR A 415 -7.52 -15.21 -14.88
N VAL A 416 -6.50 -15.06 -15.71
CA VAL A 416 -5.28 -14.30 -15.40
C VAL A 416 -5.29 -12.97 -16.12
N SER A 417 -4.85 -11.93 -15.42
CA SER A 417 -4.55 -10.60 -15.95
C SER A 417 -3.64 -9.88 -14.95
N GLY A 418 -3.13 -8.69 -15.28
CA GLY A 418 -2.54 -7.74 -14.32
C GLY A 418 -3.50 -7.26 -13.22
N ALA A 419 -3.88 -8.16 -12.33
CA ALA A 419 -4.78 -7.92 -11.22
C ALA A 419 -4.26 -8.58 -9.93
N ASN A 420 -4.59 -7.95 -8.81
CA ASN A 420 -4.42 -8.52 -7.47
C ASN A 420 -5.63 -8.17 -6.59
N VAL A 421 -5.78 -8.86 -5.47
CA VAL A 421 -6.80 -8.62 -4.45
C VAL A 421 -6.12 -8.48 -3.09
N VAL A 422 -6.57 -7.51 -2.28
CA VAL A 422 -6.06 -7.21 -0.95
C VAL A 422 -7.22 -7.10 0.04
N VAL A 423 -7.07 -7.76 1.18
CA VAL A 423 -7.99 -7.71 2.31
C VAL A 423 -7.61 -6.52 3.21
N LYS A 424 -8.61 -5.79 3.72
CA LYS A 424 -8.41 -4.74 4.72
C LYS A 424 -7.72 -5.28 5.99
N THR A 425 -6.50 -4.81 6.26
CA THR A 425 -5.78 -5.02 7.52
C THR A 425 -5.43 -3.67 8.18
N ASP A 426 -4.71 -3.70 9.30
CA ASP A 426 -4.00 -2.54 9.89
C ASP A 426 -2.68 -2.23 9.16
N THR A 427 -2.02 -3.24 8.60
CA THR A 427 -0.82 -3.18 7.73
C THR A 427 -1.13 -3.00 6.24
N GLU A 428 -2.31 -2.50 5.86
CA GLU A 428 -2.87 -2.60 4.51
C GLU A 428 -1.92 -2.14 3.39
N TRP A 429 -1.22 -1.02 3.54
CA TRP A 429 -0.25 -0.54 2.54
C TRP A 429 0.97 -1.47 2.33
N LEU A 430 1.37 -2.25 3.34
CA LEU A 430 2.42 -3.28 3.20
C LEU A 430 1.90 -4.46 2.38
N VAL A 431 0.64 -4.88 2.61
CA VAL A 431 0.00 -5.94 1.81
C VAL A 431 -0.14 -5.50 0.36
N ILE A 432 -0.61 -4.26 0.11
CA ILE A 432 -0.62 -3.68 -1.24
C ILE A 432 0.79 -3.70 -1.85
N ALA A 433 1.83 -3.29 -1.10
CA ALA A 433 3.19 -3.30 -1.62
C ALA A 433 3.72 -4.71 -1.96
N HIS A 434 3.32 -5.73 -1.21
CA HIS A 434 3.64 -7.15 -1.44
C HIS A 434 2.94 -7.71 -2.68
N GLU A 435 1.61 -7.57 -2.79
CA GLU A 435 0.84 -8.08 -3.93
C GLU A 435 1.19 -7.37 -5.24
N VAL A 436 1.51 -6.07 -5.17
CA VAL A 436 2.06 -5.34 -6.31
C VAL A 436 3.47 -5.87 -6.65
N GLY A 437 4.25 -6.35 -5.69
CA GLY A 437 5.57 -6.94 -5.93
C GLY A 437 5.49 -8.19 -6.79
N HIS A 438 4.57 -9.10 -6.45
CA HIS A 438 4.18 -10.22 -7.31
C HIS A 438 3.68 -9.76 -8.68
N THR A 439 2.82 -8.75 -8.72
CA THR A 439 2.30 -8.21 -9.99
C THR A 439 3.43 -7.71 -10.91
N PHE A 440 4.49 -7.11 -10.34
CA PHE A 440 5.72 -6.70 -11.05
C PHE A 440 6.72 -7.85 -11.30
N GLY A 441 6.42 -9.07 -10.87
CA GLY A 441 7.17 -10.29 -11.18
C GLY A 441 8.10 -10.80 -10.07
N ALA A 442 8.10 -10.21 -8.87
CA ALA A 442 8.86 -10.75 -7.75
C ALA A 442 8.25 -12.04 -7.22
N VAL A 443 9.09 -13.07 -7.13
CA VAL A 443 8.83 -14.27 -6.31
C VAL A 443 9.05 -13.96 -4.82
N HIS A 444 8.59 -14.83 -3.93
CA HIS A 444 8.88 -14.70 -2.50
C HIS A 444 10.37 -14.83 -2.20
N ASP A 445 10.84 -14.08 -1.21
CA ASP A 445 12.16 -14.28 -0.62
C ASP A 445 12.25 -15.64 0.10
N CYS A 446 13.37 -16.34 -0.04
CA CYS A 446 13.52 -17.68 0.53
C CYS A 446 13.57 -17.64 2.08
N ASP A 447 12.83 -18.54 2.72
CA ASP A 447 12.90 -18.79 4.17
C ASP A 447 13.84 -19.97 4.47
N SER A 448 14.00 -20.36 5.74
CA SER A 448 14.84 -21.52 6.10
C SER A 448 14.30 -22.86 5.57
N THR A 449 13.03 -22.92 5.18
CA THR A 449 12.33 -24.11 4.65
C THR A 449 12.57 -24.25 3.17
N THR A 450 12.31 -23.20 2.37
CA THR A 450 12.56 -23.20 0.92
C THR A 450 14.05 -23.24 0.61
N CYS A 451 14.91 -22.69 1.47
CA CYS A 451 16.36 -22.90 1.36
C CYS A 451 16.82 -24.33 1.67
N ALA A 452 16.07 -25.09 2.48
CA ALA A 452 16.34 -26.50 2.70
C ALA A 452 15.86 -27.36 1.52
N ASP A 453 14.77 -26.97 0.85
CA ASP A 453 14.39 -27.51 -0.46
C ASP A 453 15.16 -26.85 -1.61
N GLY A 454 16.40 -27.30 -1.81
CA GLY A 454 17.25 -26.85 -2.90
C GLY A 454 16.65 -26.98 -4.31
N LYS A 455 15.52 -27.68 -4.49
CA LYS A 455 14.77 -27.69 -5.76
C LYS A 455 14.04 -26.38 -6.00
N THR A 456 13.34 -25.83 -5.01
CA THR A 456 12.64 -24.54 -5.10
C THR A 456 13.61 -23.41 -5.44
N VAL A 457 14.79 -23.41 -4.80
CA VAL A 457 15.88 -22.46 -5.10
C VAL A 457 16.43 -22.65 -6.52
N ALA A 458 16.69 -23.90 -6.94
CA ALA A 458 17.21 -24.19 -8.28
C ALA A 458 16.19 -23.93 -9.41
N ALA A 459 14.90 -24.09 -9.11
CA ALA A 459 13.77 -23.74 -9.99
C ALA A 459 13.46 -22.24 -10.00
N GLN A 460 14.16 -21.43 -9.19
CA GLN A 460 13.99 -19.98 -9.08
C GLN A 460 12.59 -19.56 -8.61
N GLN A 461 11.94 -20.43 -7.83
CA GLN A 461 10.63 -20.21 -7.23
C GLN A 461 10.70 -19.44 -5.89
N CYS A 462 11.90 -19.18 -5.38
CA CYS A 462 12.13 -18.19 -4.32
C CYS A 462 13.43 -17.40 -4.56
N CYS A 463 13.50 -16.23 -3.93
CA CYS A 463 14.57 -15.27 -4.05
C CYS A 463 15.59 -15.39 -2.90
N PRO A 464 16.81 -15.91 -3.13
CA PRO A 464 17.83 -15.99 -2.08
C PRO A 464 18.41 -14.60 -1.75
N LEU A 465 18.77 -14.37 -0.50
CA LEU A 465 19.28 -13.08 -0.02
C LEU A 465 20.54 -12.60 -0.76
N SER A 466 21.46 -13.52 -1.04
CA SER A 466 22.69 -13.29 -1.82
C SER A 466 23.16 -14.59 -2.48
N ALA A 467 24.21 -14.52 -3.31
CA ALA A 467 24.83 -15.69 -3.91
C ALA A 467 25.38 -16.70 -2.86
N ASP A 468 25.78 -16.20 -1.69
CA ASP A 468 26.39 -16.99 -0.60
C ASP A 468 25.43 -17.22 0.59
N THR A 469 24.25 -16.61 0.59
CA THR A 469 23.28 -16.68 1.69
C THR A 469 21.88 -16.83 1.14
N CYS A 470 21.26 -17.99 1.35
CA CYS A 470 19.91 -18.24 0.87
C CYS A 470 18.83 -17.54 1.72
N PRO A 471 18.68 -17.79 3.04
CA PRO A 471 17.51 -17.32 3.78
C PRO A 471 17.55 -15.80 4.00
N ALA A 472 16.48 -15.11 3.59
CA ALA A 472 16.32 -13.67 3.76
C ALA A 472 15.91 -13.25 5.19
N GLY A 473 15.43 -14.22 5.98
CA GLY A 473 15.26 -14.08 7.43
C GLY A 473 14.13 -13.16 7.88
N GLY A 474 13.05 -13.00 7.08
CA GLY A 474 11.84 -12.28 7.50
C GLY A 474 11.87 -10.75 7.37
N LYS A 475 12.89 -10.16 6.72
CA LYS A 475 13.18 -8.70 6.82
C LYS A 475 12.74 -7.85 5.63
N TYR A 476 12.15 -8.47 4.63
CA TYR A 476 11.89 -7.88 3.32
C TYR A 476 10.43 -8.05 2.92
N ILE A 477 9.94 -7.15 2.07
CA ILE A 477 8.51 -7.06 1.73
C ILE A 477 7.98 -8.32 1.03
N MET A 478 8.83 -9.06 0.31
CA MET A 478 8.47 -10.30 -0.38
C MET A 478 8.68 -11.56 0.49
N ASN A 479 8.81 -11.44 1.81
CA ASN A 479 8.81 -12.63 2.67
C ASN A 479 7.40 -13.30 2.63
N PRO A 480 7.29 -14.64 2.53
CA PRO A 480 5.99 -15.34 2.39
C PRO A 480 5.13 -15.31 3.66
N SER A 481 5.63 -14.74 4.75
CA SER A 481 4.88 -14.46 5.98
C SER A 481 5.15 -13.03 6.46
N THR A 482 4.20 -12.45 7.19
CA THR A 482 4.44 -11.21 7.94
C THR A 482 5.53 -11.40 8.99
N SER A 483 6.29 -10.35 9.26
CA SER A 483 7.36 -10.35 10.28
C SER A 483 7.69 -8.91 10.74
N PRO A 484 8.02 -8.70 12.03
CA PRO A 484 8.47 -7.40 12.52
C PRO A 484 9.71 -6.89 11.78
N GLY A 485 9.69 -5.62 11.37
CA GLY A 485 10.83 -4.98 10.71
C GLY A 485 11.03 -5.32 9.23
N ILE A 486 9.94 -5.61 8.51
CA ILE A 486 9.92 -5.57 7.04
C ILE A 486 10.24 -4.13 6.60
N THR A 487 11.33 -3.93 5.85
CA THR A 487 11.84 -2.57 5.55
C THR A 487 11.80 -2.16 4.08
N ASN A 488 12.22 -3.07 3.18
CA ASN A 488 12.50 -2.81 1.77
C ASN A 488 12.24 -4.09 0.93
N PHE A 489 12.42 -4.02 -0.39
CA PHE A 489 12.64 -5.20 -1.24
C PHE A 489 14.03 -5.81 -0.98
N SER A 490 14.15 -7.13 -1.11
CA SER A 490 15.45 -7.80 -1.03
C SER A 490 16.30 -7.50 -2.27
N PRO A 491 17.64 -7.66 -2.21
CA PRO A 491 18.48 -7.54 -3.40
C PRO A 491 18.03 -8.47 -4.55
N CYS A 492 17.54 -9.67 -4.25
CA CYS A 492 17.03 -10.57 -5.27
C CYS A 492 15.70 -10.07 -5.86
N SER A 493 14.72 -9.67 -5.04
CA SER A 493 13.47 -9.09 -5.55
C SER A 493 13.74 -7.85 -6.41
N ILE A 494 14.75 -7.05 -6.06
CA ILE A 494 15.16 -5.90 -6.87
C ILE A 494 15.64 -6.35 -8.26
N GLY A 495 16.55 -7.33 -8.31
CA GLY A 495 17.04 -7.91 -9.56
C GLY A 495 15.93 -8.50 -10.43
N ASN A 496 15.01 -9.23 -9.80
CA ASN A 496 13.86 -9.88 -10.43
C ASN A 496 12.93 -8.86 -11.09
N ILE A 497 12.51 -7.82 -10.36
CA ILE A 497 11.60 -6.77 -10.87
C ILE A 497 12.29 -5.90 -11.92
N CYS A 498 13.53 -5.46 -11.68
CA CYS A 498 14.24 -4.63 -12.65
C CYS A 498 14.49 -5.36 -13.96
N SER A 499 14.83 -6.65 -13.90
CA SER A 499 14.95 -7.48 -15.09
C SER A 499 13.64 -7.58 -15.85
N ALA A 500 12.52 -7.86 -15.17
CA ALA A 500 11.19 -7.92 -15.79
C ALA A 500 10.85 -6.64 -16.55
N ILE A 501 11.00 -5.48 -15.89
CA ILE A 501 10.82 -4.16 -16.52
C ILE A 501 11.73 -3.97 -17.74
N GLY A 502 12.99 -4.40 -17.66
CA GLY A 502 13.95 -4.36 -18.77
C GLY A 502 13.49 -5.14 -20.01
N GLY A 503 12.91 -6.32 -19.83
CA GLY A 503 12.36 -7.13 -20.92
C GLY A 503 11.25 -6.44 -21.73
N HIS A 504 10.49 -5.54 -21.11
CA HIS A 504 9.46 -4.75 -21.79
C HIS A 504 10.04 -3.58 -22.59
N ALA A 505 11.19 -3.04 -22.17
CA ALA A 505 11.84 -1.94 -22.88
C ALA A 505 12.40 -2.38 -24.25
N GLU A 506 12.92 -3.61 -24.36
CA GLU A 506 13.50 -4.12 -25.61
C GLU A 506 12.42 -4.48 -26.65
N THR A 507 11.29 -5.03 -26.24
CA THR A 507 10.13 -5.27 -27.13
C THR A 507 9.48 -3.97 -27.62
N ALA A 508 9.38 -2.95 -26.75
CA ALA A 508 8.88 -1.62 -27.09
C ALA A 508 9.79 -0.82 -28.04
N SER A 509 11.10 -1.12 -28.06
CA SER A 509 12.11 -0.45 -28.91
C SER A 509 11.76 -0.46 -30.41
N SER A 510 10.93 -1.41 -30.85
CA SER A 510 10.51 -1.55 -32.26
C SER A 510 9.51 -0.49 -32.76
N ARG A 511 8.95 0.39 -31.90
CA ARG A 511 8.08 1.51 -32.34
C ARG A 511 7.89 2.59 -31.26
N TRP A 512 8.27 3.83 -31.60
CA TRP A 512 7.99 5.10 -30.88
C TRP A 512 8.83 5.45 -29.63
N ALA A 513 10.12 5.73 -29.82
CA ALA A 513 10.91 6.46 -28.83
C ALA A 513 10.63 7.98 -28.86
N LYS A 514 9.92 8.49 -27.84
CA LYS A 514 10.00 9.85 -27.22
C LYS A 514 8.66 10.27 -26.58
N THR A 515 8.54 10.12 -25.26
CA THR A 515 8.21 11.20 -24.30
C THR A 515 8.36 10.63 -22.89
N ALA A 516 9.09 11.32 -22.02
CA ALA A 516 9.16 10.95 -20.61
C ALA A 516 8.03 11.66 -19.86
N ILE A 517 7.05 10.88 -19.37
CA ILE A 517 6.30 11.09 -18.11
C ILE A 517 5.32 9.92 -17.87
N VAL A 518 4.76 9.30 -18.92
CA VAL A 518 3.70 8.29 -18.75
C VAL A 518 4.18 6.84 -18.91
N ALA A 519 3.77 6.04 -17.91
CA ALA A 519 3.73 4.59 -17.78
C ALA A 519 5.03 3.78 -17.84
N VAL A 520 5.03 2.74 -16.99
CA VAL A 520 5.86 1.55 -17.07
C VAL A 520 5.48 0.67 -18.27
N CYS A 521 4.26 0.83 -18.79
CA CYS A 521 3.68 0.01 -19.85
C CYS A 521 3.77 0.67 -21.24
N PRO A 522 4.26 -0.02 -22.28
CA PRO A 522 4.27 0.51 -23.63
C PRO A 522 2.83 0.64 -24.17
N GLY A 523 2.41 1.86 -24.49
CA GLY A 523 1.11 2.17 -25.10
C GLY A 523 0.18 3.08 -24.30
N ALA A 524 0.50 3.40 -23.04
CA ALA A 524 -0.27 4.39 -22.29
C ALA A 524 -0.14 5.79 -22.92
N ALA A 525 -1.25 6.54 -22.94
CA ALA A 525 -1.34 7.82 -23.63
C ALA A 525 -0.41 8.89 -23.01
N THR A 526 0.27 9.65 -23.87
CA THR A 526 1.20 10.69 -23.43
C THR A 526 0.46 11.88 -22.78
N ILE A 527 0.61 12.02 -21.46
CA ILE A 527 0.11 13.18 -20.69
C ILE A 527 1.22 14.23 -20.62
N HIS A 528 0.87 15.49 -20.91
CA HIS A 528 1.80 16.62 -20.90
C HIS A 528 1.79 17.32 -19.54
N ALA A 529 2.77 17.06 -18.69
CA ALA A 529 2.92 17.82 -17.45
C ALA A 529 3.07 19.34 -17.75
N ALA A 530 2.17 20.14 -17.18
CA ALA A 530 2.23 21.58 -17.27
C ALA A 530 3.52 22.10 -16.61
N THR A 531 4.37 22.80 -17.37
CA THR A 531 5.58 23.42 -16.82
C THR A 531 5.17 24.57 -15.87
N PRO A 532 5.72 24.68 -14.65
CA PRO A 532 5.40 25.78 -13.76
C PRO A 532 5.79 27.12 -14.40
N GLN A 533 4.81 27.94 -14.78
CA GLN A 533 5.10 29.30 -15.24
C GLN A 533 5.47 30.18 -14.03
N PRO A 534 6.62 30.88 -14.05
CA PRO A 534 6.96 31.82 -13.00
C PRO A 534 5.99 33.01 -13.02
N ALA A 535 5.31 33.25 -11.90
CA ALA A 535 4.33 34.30 -11.76
C ALA A 535 4.97 35.70 -11.81
N ASN A 536 5.05 36.32 -12.99
CA ASN A 536 5.22 37.77 -13.13
C ASN A 536 4.92 38.30 -14.55
N SER A 537 3.68 38.74 -14.80
CA SER A 537 3.40 39.90 -15.67
C SER A 537 1.96 40.39 -15.49
N ARG A 538 1.76 41.72 -15.60
CA ARG A 538 0.45 42.39 -15.47
C ARG A 538 -0.41 42.19 -16.73
N PRO A 539 -1.75 42.18 -16.61
CA PRO A 539 -2.64 41.99 -17.75
C PRO A 539 -2.68 43.23 -18.65
N ARG A 540 -2.87 43.00 -19.96
CA ARG A 540 -3.31 44.02 -20.93
C ARG A 540 -4.56 43.51 -21.67
N THR A 541 -5.37 44.45 -22.14
CA THR A 541 -6.78 44.27 -22.48
C THR A 541 -7.07 43.47 -23.76
N THR A 542 -8.26 42.85 -23.74
CA THR A 542 -9.17 42.34 -24.79
C THR A 542 -9.16 43.05 -26.17
N PRO A 543 -9.72 42.48 -27.28
CA PRO A 543 -10.96 41.66 -27.29
C PRO A 543 -11.17 40.51 -28.31
N SER A 544 -12.10 39.62 -27.91
CA SER A 544 -13.19 38.95 -28.67
C SER A 544 -13.06 38.63 -30.17
N ALA A 545 -13.23 37.34 -30.52
CA ALA A 545 -13.88 36.90 -31.76
C ALA A 545 -14.61 35.55 -31.55
N THR A 546 -15.81 35.41 -32.13
CA THR A 546 -16.70 34.24 -32.02
C THR A 546 -16.32 33.08 -32.97
N PRO A 547 -16.78 31.84 -32.72
CA PRO A 547 -16.36 30.66 -33.47
C PRO A 547 -17.10 30.53 -34.81
N ARG A 548 -16.41 29.97 -35.82
CA ARG A 548 -17.04 29.44 -37.04
C ARG A 548 -16.73 27.95 -37.19
N THR A 549 -17.81 27.18 -37.26
CA THR A 549 -17.82 25.78 -37.69
C THR A 549 -17.39 25.65 -39.16
N ARG A 550 -16.67 24.58 -39.49
CA ARG A 550 -16.82 23.94 -40.81
C ARG A 550 -16.37 22.48 -40.84
N THR A 551 -17.17 21.70 -41.56
CA THR A 551 -17.06 20.27 -41.82
C THR A 551 -15.98 19.93 -42.85
N ALA A 552 -15.56 18.66 -42.88
CA ALA A 552 -14.52 18.10 -43.75
C ALA A 552 -14.91 17.99 -45.24
N VAL A 553 -13.91 18.03 -46.13
CA VAL A 553 -13.84 17.33 -47.43
C VAL A 553 -12.36 16.93 -47.71
N SER A 554 -12.15 15.93 -48.56
CA SER A 554 -10.98 15.05 -48.68
C SER A 554 -10.07 15.23 -49.92
N GLN A 555 -8.78 14.84 -49.78
CA GLN A 555 -7.84 14.34 -50.83
C GLN A 555 -7.31 15.32 -51.93
N PRO A 556 -6.24 14.98 -52.72
CA PRO A 556 -4.95 14.35 -52.33
C PRO A 556 -3.67 14.94 -53.02
N ALA A 557 -2.50 14.54 -52.50
CA ALA A 557 -1.14 14.41 -53.11
C ALA A 557 -0.64 15.29 -54.30
N ASN A 558 0.50 15.99 -54.13
CA ASN A 558 1.77 15.79 -54.89
C ASN A 558 2.94 16.76 -54.50
N SER A 559 4.16 16.21 -54.52
CA SER A 559 5.58 16.69 -54.42
C SER A 559 6.00 18.08 -54.96
N PRO A 560 7.29 18.56 -54.91
CA PRO A 560 8.52 18.20 -54.14
C PRO A 560 9.24 19.45 -53.48
N PRO A 561 10.46 19.37 -52.89
CA PRO A 561 11.07 20.48 -52.11
C PRO A 561 12.23 21.24 -52.82
N PRO A 562 12.78 22.30 -52.19
CA PRO A 562 14.18 22.69 -52.35
C PRO A 562 14.99 22.61 -51.02
N ALA A 563 16.31 22.53 -51.14
CA ALA A 563 17.27 22.41 -50.05
C ALA A 563 18.18 23.65 -49.92
N GLN A 564 19.21 23.57 -49.04
CA GLN A 564 20.34 24.50 -48.85
C GLN A 564 20.03 25.76 -48.01
N SER A 565 20.93 26.29 -47.16
CA SER A 565 22.20 25.78 -46.59
C SER A 565 22.70 26.69 -45.44
N ALA A 566 23.88 26.36 -44.88
CA ALA A 566 24.82 27.22 -44.13
C ALA A 566 24.73 27.26 -42.59
N ALA A 567 25.71 26.60 -41.96
CA ALA A 567 26.30 27.00 -40.66
C ALA A 567 27.45 28.01 -40.91
N PRO A 568 27.99 28.67 -39.85
CA PRO A 568 29.30 28.21 -39.35
C PRO A 568 29.51 28.33 -37.82
N GLN A 569 30.63 27.76 -37.33
CA GLN A 569 31.15 27.85 -35.96
C GLN A 569 32.32 28.91 -35.84
N PRO A 570 33.25 28.91 -34.84
CA PRO A 570 33.11 29.75 -33.64
C PRO A 570 34.38 30.54 -33.18
N ALA A 571 34.22 31.34 -32.10
CA ALA A 571 35.28 31.82 -31.16
C ALA A 571 36.35 32.82 -31.71
N PRO A 572 37.24 33.45 -30.88
CA PRO A 572 37.45 33.35 -29.43
C PRO A 572 37.50 34.71 -28.65
N ALA A 573 37.87 34.66 -27.35
CA ALA A 573 37.85 35.77 -26.38
C ALA A 573 39.19 36.55 -26.24
N ILE A 574 39.16 37.76 -25.61
CA ILE A 574 40.34 38.36 -24.91
C ILE A 574 39.97 39.33 -23.74
N ARG A 575 40.86 39.29 -22.75
CA ARG A 575 40.97 39.89 -21.39
C ARG A 575 40.94 41.43 -21.16
N ARG A 576 40.69 41.75 -19.86
CA ARG A 576 41.26 42.86 -19.00
C ARG A 576 40.65 44.28 -19.18
N LYS A 577 40.60 45.19 -18.18
CA LYS A 577 41.31 45.36 -16.87
C LYS A 577 40.55 46.37 -15.93
N ARG A 578 40.72 46.25 -14.59
CA ARG A 578 40.82 47.27 -13.48
C ARG A 578 40.26 48.71 -13.65
N ALA A 579 39.83 49.48 -12.62
CA ALA A 579 39.63 49.31 -11.15
C ALA A 579 39.09 50.64 -10.53
N ARG A 580 38.90 50.67 -9.18
CA ARG A 580 38.85 51.82 -8.22
C ARG A 580 37.49 52.32 -7.67
N GLU A 581 37.29 51.98 -6.40
CA GLU A 581 36.66 52.76 -5.30
C GLU A 581 37.59 53.96 -4.87
N PRO A 582 37.36 54.80 -3.81
CA PRO A 582 36.22 54.90 -2.85
C PRO A 582 35.84 56.36 -2.34
N ARG A 583 34.94 56.42 -1.32
CA ARG A 583 34.85 57.36 -0.14
C ARG A 583 33.86 58.58 -0.09
N ARG A 584 33.02 58.53 0.98
CA ARG A 584 32.68 59.59 2.02
C ARG A 584 31.87 60.85 1.56
N ARG A 585 31.11 61.61 2.38
CA ARG A 585 30.71 61.62 3.84
C ARG A 585 29.52 62.62 4.07
N VAL A 586 28.65 62.39 5.10
CA VAL A 586 28.00 63.40 6.03
C VAL A 586 27.04 64.48 5.41
N GLN A 587 25.84 64.83 5.92
CA GLN A 587 25.44 65.53 7.18
C GLN A 587 23.88 65.47 7.35
N ARG A 588 23.25 65.15 8.51
CA ARG A 588 22.69 66.04 9.60
C ARG A 588 21.90 67.27 9.10
N THR A 589 20.67 67.64 9.53
CA THR A 589 19.97 67.69 10.87
C THR A 589 18.41 67.77 10.74
N ARG A 590 17.57 67.14 11.61
CA ARG A 590 16.80 67.65 12.80
C ARG A 590 15.72 68.73 12.48
N THR A 591 14.41 68.61 12.79
CA THR A 591 13.75 68.67 14.14
C THR A 591 12.20 68.38 14.17
N ARG A 592 11.69 67.75 15.28
CA ARG A 592 10.43 67.96 16.10
C ARG A 592 9.03 68.12 15.43
N THR A 593 7.88 67.61 15.96
CA THR A 593 7.30 67.67 17.35
C THR A 593 6.26 66.57 17.72
N LYS A 594 6.14 66.27 19.04
CA LYS A 594 4.98 65.85 19.93
C LYS A 594 3.68 65.23 19.31
N ALA A 595 3.01 64.25 19.94
CA ALA A 595 2.46 64.25 21.33
C ALA A 595 2.46 62.88 22.07
N ARG A 596 1.91 62.82 23.31
CA ARG A 596 2.15 61.78 24.34
C ARG A 596 0.99 61.67 25.37
N ALA A 597 0.57 60.45 25.77
CA ALA A 597 -0.06 60.02 27.06
C ALA A 597 -0.74 58.62 26.86
N ALA A 598 -0.72 57.57 27.69
CA ALA A 598 -0.38 57.28 29.11
C ALA A 598 -1.56 57.30 30.15
N VAL A 599 -2.37 56.22 30.21
CA VAL A 599 -2.38 55.10 31.22
C VAL A 599 -1.92 55.41 32.68
N PRO A 600 -2.33 54.71 33.78
CA PRO A 600 -3.50 53.86 34.13
C PRO A 600 -4.30 54.54 35.32
N PRO A 601 -4.63 53.93 36.50
CA PRO A 601 -5.18 52.60 36.89
C PRO A 601 -6.50 52.65 37.74
N ALA A 602 -7.16 51.48 37.91
CA ALA A 602 -8.17 51.22 38.97
C ALA A 602 -8.18 49.73 39.40
N ARG A 603 -8.88 49.36 40.51
CA ARG A 603 -8.72 48.05 41.20
C ARG A 603 -9.85 47.73 42.22
N ALA A 604 -10.00 46.43 42.60
CA ALA A 604 -10.80 45.87 43.73
C ALA A 604 -12.35 45.87 43.56
N SER A 605 -13.18 44.97 44.13
CA SER A 605 -12.99 43.69 44.88
C SER A 605 -14.31 42.92 45.07
N LEU A 606 -14.23 41.61 45.38
CA LEU A 606 -15.09 40.80 46.29
C LEU A 606 -16.63 40.99 46.32
N ALA A 607 -17.37 39.89 46.09
CA ALA A 607 -18.56 39.53 46.88
C ALA A 607 -18.84 38.01 46.82
N GLN A 608 -19.07 37.38 47.97
CA GLN A 608 -19.73 36.08 48.11
C GLN A 608 -21.19 36.30 48.50
N ALA A 609 -22.09 35.48 47.99
CA ALA A 609 -23.36 35.07 48.60
C ALA A 609 -24.02 34.03 47.67
N ASP A 610 -24.90 33.14 48.09
CA ASP A 610 -25.01 32.27 49.26
C ASP A 610 -26.22 31.35 48.94
N SER A 611 -26.20 30.16 49.50
CA SER A 611 -27.23 29.10 49.56
C SER A 611 -28.72 29.45 49.30
N ALA A 612 -29.40 28.62 48.50
CA ALA A 612 -30.83 28.33 48.66
C ALA A 612 -31.17 26.87 48.27
N ARG A 613 -31.55 26.05 49.28
CA ARG A 613 -32.09 24.69 49.10
C ARG A 613 -33.44 24.70 48.39
N ARG A 614 -33.78 23.59 47.71
CA ARG A 614 -35.09 22.93 47.84
C ARG A 614 -35.00 21.42 47.57
N GLU A 615 -35.10 20.65 48.65
CA GLU A 615 -35.53 19.25 48.61
C GLU A 615 -37.04 19.19 48.29
N ILE A 616 -37.52 18.10 47.69
CA ILE A 616 -38.78 17.41 48.03
C ILE A 616 -38.86 16.06 47.27
N ASN A 617 -38.99 14.98 48.05
CA ASN A 617 -39.57 13.64 47.82
C ASN A 617 -39.53 12.97 46.41
N SER A 618 -38.95 11.77 46.25
CA SER A 618 -39.29 10.47 46.86
C SER A 618 -40.62 9.83 46.37
N VAL A 619 -40.52 8.84 45.47
CA VAL A 619 -41.40 7.65 45.43
C VAL A 619 -40.56 6.42 45.00
N ARG A 620 -40.60 5.34 45.78
CA ARG A 620 -40.19 3.97 45.39
C ARG A 620 -41.39 3.20 44.82
N PRO A 621 -41.16 2.05 44.17
CA PRO A 621 -41.71 0.84 44.78
C PRO A 621 -40.67 -0.28 44.99
N LEU A 622 -40.93 -1.05 46.03
CA LEU A 622 -40.36 -2.37 46.31
C LEU A 622 -41.47 -3.43 46.11
N TRP A 623 -41.22 -4.67 46.59
CA TRP A 623 -42.05 -5.89 46.58
C TRP A 623 -41.72 -6.87 45.44
N GLY A 624 -41.42 -8.15 45.69
CA GLY A 624 -41.33 -8.85 46.99
C GLY A 624 -40.62 -10.22 46.92
N ARG A 625 -40.31 -10.80 48.08
CA ARG A 625 -39.69 -12.13 48.29
C ARG A 625 -40.73 -13.20 48.65
N SER A 626 -40.49 -14.45 48.24
CA SER A 626 -40.79 -15.71 49.00
C SER A 626 -40.26 -16.93 48.19
N THR A 627 -39.25 -17.74 48.59
CA THR A 627 -39.00 -18.65 49.75
C THR A 627 -39.45 -20.12 49.56
N THR A 628 -38.61 -21.07 50.04
CA THR A 628 -38.75 -22.55 50.28
C THR A 628 -37.97 -23.48 49.32
N SER A 629 -37.40 -24.65 49.70
CA SER A 629 -36.94 -25.23 50.99
C SER A 629 -36.11 -26.53 50.78
N ALA A 630 -35.50 -27.11 51.84
CA ALA A 630 -34.76 -28.39 52.00
C ALA A 630 -33.31 -28.45 51.40
N ALA A 631 -32.21 -28.75 52.13
CA ALA A 631 -31.85 -29.80 53.11
C ALA A 631 -31.51 -31.17 52.44
N THR A 632 -30.45 -31.93 52.78
CA THR A 632 -29.96 -32.30 54.13
C THR A 632 -28.54 -32.94 54.11
N THR A 633 -27.70 -32.71 55.15
CA THR A 633 -26.52 -33.52 55.65
C THR A 633 -25.35 -33.93 54.72
N GLY A 634 -24.08 -34.02 55.18
CA GLY A 634 -23.52 -33.74 56.51
C GLY A 634 -21.97 -33.90 56.61
N ALA A 635 -21.40 -33.50 57.76
CA ALA A 635 -20.35 -34.13 58.60
C ALA A 635 -19.17 -34.93 57.95
N SER A 636 -17.91 -34.88 58.42
CA SER A 636 -17.34 -34.33 59.67
C SER A 636 -15.79 -34.23 59.68
N SER A 637 -15.27 -33.23 60.40
CA SER A 637 -14.09 -33.24 61.30
C SER A 637 -12.72 -33.86 60.90
N SER A 638 -11.67 -33.05 61.14
CA SER A 638 -10.61 -33.30 62.15
C SER A 638 -9.18 -33.07 61.65
N ALA A 639 -8.40 -32.31 62.42
CA ALA A 639 -6.99 -32.01 62.15
C ALA A 639 -6.05 -32.88 63.01
N ARG A 640 -4.81 -33.12 62.55
CA ARG A 640 -3.58 -32.80 63.33
C ARG A 640 -2.23 -33.17 62.67
N ARG A 641 -1.23 -32.38 63.08
CA ARG A 641 0.20 -32.70 63.30
C ARG A 641 1.19 -32.86 62.12
N THR A 642 1.83 -31.73 61.83
CA THR A 642 3.29 -31.53 61.94
C THR A 642 4.19 -32.71 62.38
N ARG A 643 5.24 -33.00 61.58
CA ARG A 643 6.67 -32.65 61.85
C ARG A 643 7.66 -33.31 60.85
N ARG A 644 8.69 -32.53 60.41
CA ARG A 644 10.14 -32.86 60.26
C ARG A 644 10.58 -34.12 59.45
N SER A 645 11.76 -34.21 58.80
CA SER A 645 12.87 -33.27 58.54
C SER A 645 13.95 -33.90 57.63
N ILE A 646 14.48 -33.13 56.66
CA ILE A 646 15.90 -33.02 56.20
C ILE A 646 16.61 -34.25 55.57
N ILE A 647 17.60 -33.95 54.70
CA ILE A 647 18.80 -34.75 54.27
C ILE A 647 18.64 -35.55 52.96
N VAL A 648 19.55 -35.56 51.97
CA VAL A 648 20.66 -34.66 51.48
C VAL A 648 20.94 -35.08 50.01
N ARG A 649 21.55 -34.18 49.22
CA ARG A 649 22.26 -34.37 47.93
C ARG A 649 22.47 -35.81 47.40
N GLY A 650 22.14 -35.99 46.12
CA GLY A 650 22.99 -36.64 45.12
C GLY A 650 23.28 -35.60 44.04
#